data_AF-A0A2V8GI02-F1
#
_entry.id   AF-A0A2V8GI02-F1
#
_cell.length_a   1.000
_cell.length_b   1.000
_cell.length_c   1.000
_cell.angle_alpha   90.00
_cell.angle_beta   90.00
_cell.angle_gamma   90.00
#
_symmetry.space_group_name_H-M   'P 1'
#
loop_
_entity.id
_entity.type
_entity.pdbx_description
1 polymer ?
#
loop_
_entity_poly.entity_id
_entity_poly.type
_entity_poly.pdbx_seq_one_letter_code
_entity_poly.pdbx_strand_id
1 'polypeptide(L)'
;MIIELPNMKRAPWWLFVLAGSFLAYFCLLLYCDILRPEPTGMIVDFTDDAMFVRRVMPGSPGAIAGLQPGDRILSFNGRALRDSGWMFIDANLEIDTPMPLEVDRAGRQMTAALTLHQAPWSYWRSADGWMLLAVRAVQLVTLCLAFVIGIKRSFDPSARLGAWLLATIGVFCIVLPYRIAAVWRQLPVVPGALLWIPYVSSVAVAAILAAFVAMFPRKVSRSRPWWMLAWVPMALALVQPTSYMLQMVYQADRWYARSFGASVLLAVSVWYVAWGLTMLVVNYRRLDDVTERRRVRVVVMGLLVGCLLGAPVIPIYWVMTAGDLDRPLFKSPLSASLTFVMLVIPLSFTYAILRHRLFDVSVMIRQGVRYALARHLVLWLVPGCAIALLADIALMHRQDALVAVFQAHMWIYVAVGGVAILAHRRRKRWLDAIDRRFFRERYHAQRLLGQVAADLREAQSFEQVAPLVVAQLESALHSTFAALLFRGADGDEYRVIACAPAGQAPPPIDARSKLIALVAVLGRPVETTGTDWLARQLPPAEQDFIRDARIEMVVPISAPPALGAAVLVLGAKRSEEPYTQDDQDLLIAIADSLALVIERPSIGIPAAGSFEECPACGTCYPAGTAHCASEGTQLTTIAAPPVLAGRYRLQRRLGTGGMGTVYAASDTALERVVAVKLIREDLVGQPDAAERFQREARTAASFAHPHVVTVHDFGVTAGRHAYLVMEMLEGATLRDTMQERQPMSPARAIDILRGV
;
A
#
# COMPACT_ATOMS: atom_id res chain seq x y z
N MET A 1 -12.91 19.58 23.42
CA MET A 1 -13.59 18.33 23.00
C MET A 1 -12.51 17.28 22.83
N ILE A 2 -12.61 16.17 23.56
CA ILE A 2 -11.57 15.13 23.66
C ILE A 2 -11.32 14.57 22.26
N ILE A 3 -10.04 14.61 21.83
CA ILE A 3 -9.56 14.11 20.55
C ILE A 3 -9.66 12.59 20.58
N GLU A 4 -10.76 12.04 20.06
CA GLU A 4 -10.81 10.62 19.70
C GLU A 4 -9.95 10.42 18.45
N LEU A 5 -8.73 9.93 18.66
CA LEU A 5 -7.90 9.33 17.62
C LEU A 5 -8.76 8.33 16.82
N PRO A 6 -8.68 8.30 15.47
CA PRO A 6 -9.41 7.34 14.69
C PRO A 6 -9.05 5.94 15.18
N ASN A 7 -10.07 5.20 15.57
CA ASN A 7 -10.00 3.83 16.07
C ASN A 7 -9.31 2.98 14.98
N MET A 8 -7.98 2.89 15.00
CA MET A 8 -7.24 1.86 14.28
C MET A 8 -7.84 0.58 14.80
N LYS A 9 -8.72 -0.06 13.99
CA LYS A 9 -9.36 -1.30 14.42
C LYS A 9 -8.23 -2.26 14.76
N ARG A 10 -8.01 -2.47 16.05
CA ARG A 10 -6.92 -3.33 16.52
C ARG A 10 -7.19 -4.72 15.96
N ALA A 11 -6.12 -5.42 15.58
CA ALA A 11 -6.26 -6.82 15.21
C ALA A 11 -7.01 -7.52 16.35
N PRO A 12 -8.09 -8.27 16.06
CA PRO A 12 -8.89 -8.88 17.10
C PRO A 12 -8.04 -9.85 17.92
N TRP A 13 -8.27 -9.90 19.23
CA TRP A 13 -7.44 -10.65 20.19
C TRP A 13 -7.28 -12.13 19.83
N TRP A 14 -8.30 -12.75 19.23
CA TRP A 14 -8.26 -14.16 18.81
C TRP A 14 -7.19 -14.45 17.75
N LEU A 15 -6.79 -13.47 16.93
CA LEU A 15 -5.67 -13.65 15.98
C LEU A 15 -4.35 -13.86 16.70
N PHE A 16 -4.14 -13.24 17.86
CA PHE A 16 -2.93 -13.43 18.66
C PHE A 16 -2.92 -14.80 19.32
N VAL A 17 -4.08 -15.31 19.74
CA VAL A 17 -4.20 -16.69 20.25
C VAL A 17 -3.87 -17.71 19.15
N LEU A 18 -4.39 -17.52 17.93
CA LEU A 18 -4.03 -18.36 16.79
C LEU A 18 -2.54 -18.26 16.46
N ALA A 19 -1.98 -17.05 16.36
CA ALA A 19 -0.56 -16.86 16.10
C ALA A 19 0.32 -17.52 17.18
N GLY A 20 -0.06 -17.38 18.45
CA GLY A 20 0.60 -18.03 19.58
C GLY A 20 0.54 -19.56 19.49
N SER A 21 -0.59 -20.14 19.06
CA SER A 21 -0.74 -21.58 18.82
C SER A 21 0.20 -22.09 17.71
N PHE A 22 0.26 -21.41 16.56
CA PHE A 22 1.20 -21.78 15.49
C PHE A 22 2.66 -21.62 15.90
N LEU A 23 3.00 -20.56 16.65
CA LEU A 23 4.35 -20.36 17.17
C LEU A 23 4.72 -21.44 18.18
N ALA A 24 3.83 -21.79 19.11
CA ALA A 24 4.05 -22.85 20.09
C ALA A 24 4.28 -24.21 19.41
N TYR A 25 3.53 -24.52 18.35
CA TYR A 25 3.73 -25.73 17.56
C TYR A 25 5.09 -25.72 16.85
N PHE A 26 5.48 -24.59 16.24
CA PHE A 26 6.83 -24.46 15.67
C PHE A 26 7.94 -24.66 16.72
N CYS A 27 7.77 -24.10 17.93
CA CYS A 27 8.71 -24.32 19.04
C CYS A 27 8.76 -25.78 19.48
N LEU A 28 7.62 -26.48 19.51
CA LEU A 28 7.57 -27.92 19.79
C LEU A 28 8.34 -28.73 18.75
N LEU A 29 8.16 -28.42 17.45
CA LEU A 29 8.90 -29.06 16.37
C LEU A 29 10.41 -28.86 16.53
N LEU A 30 10.84 -27.61 16.78
CA LEU A 30 12.25 -27.27 16.98
C LEU A 30 12.84 -27.96 18.22
N TYR A 31 12.07 -28.02 19.31
CA TYR A 31 12.48 -28.70 20.54
C TYR A 31 12.71 -30.19 20.31
N CYS A 32 11.82 -30.86 19.59
CA CYS A 32 11.96 -32.29 19.27
C CYS A 32 13.16 -32.55 18.34
N ASP A 33 13.46 -31.65 17.41
CA ASP A 33 14.61 -31.77 16.53
C ASP A 33 15.94 -31.56 17.27
N ILE A 34 16.00 -30.57 18.18
CA ILE A 34 17.20 -30.27 19.00
C ILE A 34 17.48 -31.40 19.99
N LEU A 35 16.43 -31.91 20.66
CA LEU A 35 16.51 -33.02 21.61
C LEU A 35 16.07 -34.34 20.98
N ARG A 36 16.53 -34.57 19.75
CA ARG A 36 16.26 -35.81 19.02
C ARG A 36 16.99 -36.99 19.68
N PRO A 37 16.39 -38.19 19.67
CA PRO A 37 17.08 -39.39 20.11
C PRO A 37 18.17 -39.76 19.09
N GLU A 38 19.18 -40.48 19.57
CA GLU A 38 20.15 -41.14 18.71
C GLU A 38 19.47 -42.19 17.82
N PRO A 39 20.02 -42.48 16.61
CA PRO A 39 19.47 -43.50 15.73
C PRO A 39 19.46 -44.88 16.41
N THR A 40 18.41 -45.66 16.19
CA THR A 40 18.28 -47.01 16.75
C THR A 40 19.35 -47.97 16.20
N GLY A 41 19.85 -47.68 15.01
CA GLY A 41 20.76 -48.49 14.20
C GLY A 41 20.12 -49.76 13.66
N MET A 42 18.79 -49.79 13.53
CA MET A 42 18.04 -50.96 13.08
C MET A 42 17.33 -50.69 11.76
N ILE A 43 17.52 -51.60 10.81
CA ILE A 43 16.75 -51.64 9.57
C ILE A 43 15.78 -52.79 9.69
N VAL A 44 14.49 -52.51 9.51
CA VAL A 44 13.41 -53.44 9.77
C VAL A 44 12.48 -53.58 8.55
N ASP A 45 11.93 -54.75 8.30
CA ASP A 45 10.87 -54.89 7.31
C ASP A 45 9.54 -55.06 8.06
N PHE A 46 8.54 -54.25 7.69
CA PHE A 46 7.20 -54.35 8.27
C PHE A 46 6.38 -55.38 7.50
N THR A 47 5.81 -56.33 8.23
CA THR A 47 4.80 -57.28 7.74
C THR A 47 3.53 -57.08 8.55
N ASP A 48 2.39 -57.58 8.06
CA ASP A 48 1.07 -57.33 8.68
C ASP A 48 0.99 -57.67 10.18
N ASP A 49 1.81 -58.62 10.66
CA ASP A 49 1.76 -59.16 12.03
C ASP A 49 3.04 -58.97 12.87
N ALA A 50 4.12 -58.41 12.32
CA ALA A 50 5.37 -58.15 13.07
C ALA A 50 6.39 -57.29 12.31
N MET A 51 7.36 -56.76 13.07
CA MET A 51 8.53 -56.07 12.55
C MET A 51 9.72 -57.03 12.52
N PHE A 52 10.29 -57.28 11.33
CA PHE A 52 11.43 -58.18 11.15
C PHE A 52 12.73 -57.39 11.08
N VAL A 53 13.69 -57.70 11.95
CA VAL A 53 14.99 -57.04 11.94
C VAL A 53 15.82 -57.55 10.78
N ARG A 54 16.02 -56.73 9.75
CA ARG A 54 16.83 -57.08 8.58
C ARG A 54 18.31 -56.88 8.83
N ARG A 55 18.67 -55.80 9.53
CA ARG A 55 20.06 -55.46 9.84
C ARG A 55 20.14 -54.65 11.12
N VAL A 56 21.19 -54.90 11.91
CA VAL A 56 21.55 -54.12 13.09
C VAL A 56 22.97 -53.59 12.91
N MET A 57 23.19 -52.30 13.14
CA MET A 57 24.50 -51.66 13.04
C MET A 57 25.35 -51.97 14.28
N PRO A 58 26.62 -52.38 14.14
CA PRO A 58 27.49 -52.65 15.29
C PRO A 58 27.63 -51.43 16.20
N GLY A 59 27.52 -51.64 17.51
CA GLY A 59 27.63 -50.56 18.51
C GLY A 59 26.44 -49.59 18.57
N SER A 60 25.35 -49.85 17.82
CA SER A 60 24.12 -49.06 17.93
C SER A 60 23.30 -49.44 19.17
N PRO A 61 22.33 -48.60 19.58
CA PRO A 61 21.40 -48.93 20.66
C PRO A 61 20.66 -50.26 20.45
N GLY A 62 20.28 -50.58 19.20
CA GLY A 62 19.69 -51.87 18.86
C GLY A 62 20.63 -53.06 19.08
N ALA A 63 21.93 -52.91 18.76
CA ALA A 63 22.92 -53.96 19.04
C ALA A 63 23.18 -54.11 20.55
N ILE A 64 23.23 -52.99 21.29
CA ILE A 64 23.39 -52.98 22.76
C ILE A 64 22.18 -53.63 23.44
N ALA A 65 20.98 -53.41 22.91
CA ALA A 65 19.75 -54.08 23.35
C ALA A 65 19.73 -55.60 23.05
N GLY A 66 20.74 -56.13 22.36
CA GLY A 66 20.89 -57.56 22.06
C GLY A 66 20.12 -58.04 20.83
N LEU A 67 19.64 -57.13 19.98
CA LEU A 67 18.89 -57.46 18.76
C LEU A 67 19.82 -57.94 17.65
N GLN A 68 19.33 -58.89 16.86
CA GLN A 68 20.08 -59.56 15.80
C GLN A 68 19.28 -59.59 14.49
N PRO A 69 19.96 -59.64 13.32
CA PRO A 69 19.29 -59.91 12.05
C PRO A 69 18.48 -61.21 12.11
N GLY A 70 17.22 -61.17 11.68
CA GLY A 70 16.27 -62.28 11.73
C GLY A 70 15.34 -62.26 12.94
N ASP A 71 15.56 -61.37 13.92
CA ASP A 71 14.67 -61.20 15.07
C ASP A 71 13.30 -60.67 14.63
N ARG A 72 12.23 -61.26 15.19
CA ARG A 72 10.85 -60.82 14.98
C ARG A 72 10.38 -60.04 16.21
N ILE A 73 10.27 -58.72 16.10
CA ILE A 73 9.76 -57.87 17.18
C ILE A 73 8.22 -57.95 17.18
N LEU A 74 7.67 -58.50 18.27
CA LEU A 74 6.24 -58.72 18.48
C LEU A 74 5.58 -57.52 19.15
N SER A 75 6.28 -56.85 20.07
CA SER A 75 5.73 -55.70 20.78
C SER A 75 6.78 -54.62 21.10
N PHE A 76 6.31 -53.37 21.22
CA PHE A 76 7.10 -52.20 21.61
C PHE A 76 6.45 -51.51 22.82
N ASN A 77 7.17 -51.36 23.94
CA ASN A 77 6.65 -50.87 25.22
C ASN A 77 5.39 -51.64 25.70
N GLY A 78 5.41 -52.97 25.54
CA GLY A 78 4.29 -53.86 25.90
C GLY A 78 3.10 -53.82 24.94
N ARG A 79 3.26 -53.28 23.73
CA ARG A 79 2.19 -53.11 22.73
C ARG A 79 2.46 -53.94 21.49
N ALA A 80 1.56 -54.87 21.17
CA ALA A 80 1.68 -55.70 19.98
C ALA A 80 1.75 -54.83 18.71
N LEU A 81 2.77 -55.06 17.88
CA LEU A 81 2.94 -54.40 16.60
C LEU A 81 2.06 -55.11 15.56
N ARG A 82 1.03 -54.43 15.03
CA ARG A 82 0.19 -54.90 13.91
C ARG A 82 0.13 -53.80 12.85
N ASP A 83 0.37 -54.10 11.58
CA ASP A 83 0.49 -53.12 10.46
C ASP A 83 1.72 -52.17 10.56
N SER A 84 1.86 -51.27 9.58
CA SER A 84 2.91 -50.26 9.36
C SER A 84 2.95 -49.14 10.42
N GLY A 85 3.26 -49.51 11.67
CA GLY A 85 3.25 -48.65 12.85
C GLY A 85 4.49 -47.78 13.14
N TRP A 86 5.46 -47.69 12.22
CA TRP A 86 6.73 -46.97 12.49
C TRP A 86 6.53 -45.51 12.92
N MET A 87 5.59 -44.78 12.30
CA MET A 87 5.30 -43.38 12.66
C MET A 87 4.83 -43.22 14.11
N PHE A 88 4.10 -44.22 14.62
CA PHE A 88 3.65 -44.25 16.01
C PHE A 88 4.81 -44.47 16.98
N ILE A 89 5.75 -45.35 16.61
CA ILE A 89 6.96 -45.64 17.39
C ILE A 89 7.83 -44.39 17.45
N ASP A 90 8.17 -43.80 16.29
CA ASP A 90 9.04 -42.62 16.18
C ASP A 90 8.52 -41.45 17.01
N ALA A 91 7.22 -41.17 16.96
CA ALA A 91 6.62 -40.08 17.70
C ALA A 91 6.56 -40.32 19.22
N ASN A 92 6.67 -41.56 19.68
CA ASN A 92 6.60 -41.95 21.10
C ASN A 92 7.95 -42.37 21.70
N LEU A 93 9.06 -42.23 20.97
CA LEU A 93 10.39 -42.51 21.52
C LEU A 93 10.68 -41.66 22.76
N GLU A 94 11.29 -42.27 23.76
CA GLU A 94 11.75 -41.60 24.98
C GLU A 94 13.28 -41.65 25.06
N ILE A 95 13.88 -40.64 25.70
CA ILE A 95 15.34 -40.55 25.90
C ILE A 95 15.62 -40.97 27.34
N ASP A 96 16.68 -41.75 27.52
CA ASP A 96 17.17 -42.26 28.80
C ASP A 96 16.15 -43.15 29.58
N THR A 97 15.05 -43.55 28.93
CA THR A 97 14.07 -44.50 29.45
C THR A 97 14.24 -45.86 28.76
N PRO A 98 14.40 -46.98 29.48
CA PRO A 98 14.41 -48.30 28.87
C PRO A 98 13.04 -48.68 28.31
N MET A 99 12.99 -48.93 27.00
CA MET A 99 11.77 -49.31 26.29
C MET A 99 11.75 -50.82 26.04
N PRO A 100 10.92 -51.61 26.75
CA PRO A 100 10.89 -53.06 26.57
C PRO A 100 10.32 -53.47 25.19
N LEU A 101 10.98 -54.43 24.56
CA LEU A 101 10.65 -55.06 23.30
C LEU A 101 10.44 -56.55 23.53
N GLU A 102 9.31 -57.11 23.11
CA GLU A 102 9.17 -58.57 23.04
C GLU A 102 9.61 -59.03 21.66
N VAL A 103 10.56 -59.96 21.65
CA VAL A 103 11.24 -60.43 20.45
C VAL A 103 11.09 -61.95 20.39
N ASP A 104 10.76 -62.46 19.21
CA ASP A 104 10.81 -63.87 18.89
C ASP A 104 12.04 -64.15 18.02
N ARG A 105 12.98 -64.92 18.56
CA ARG A 105 14.17 -65.39 17.86
C ARG A 105 14.05 -66.89 17.64
N ALA A 106 13.76 -67.29 16.41
CA ALA A 106 13.64 -68.70 16.01
C ALA A 106 12.68 -69.52 16.91
N GLY A 107 11.54 -68.94 17.30
CA GLY A 107 10.52 -69.58 18.13
C GLY A 107 10.73 -69.42 19.64
N ARG A 108 11.76 -68.69 20.08
CA ARG A 108 12.00 -68.36 21.50
C ARG A 108 11.64 -66.90 21.75
N GLN A 109 10.63 -66.69 22.59
CA GLN A 109 10.28 -65.37 23.09
C GLN A 109 11.32 -64.89 24.11
N MET A 110 11.80 -63.67 23.92
CA MET A 110 12.74 -62.97 24.78
C MET A 110 12.37 -61.50 24.88
N THR A 111 12.80 -60.86 25.95
CA THR A 111 12.62 -59.42 26.17
C THR A 111 13.95 -58.71 25.99
N ALA A 112 13.98 -57.73 25.08
CA ALA A 112 15.07 -56.80 24.90
C ALA A 112 14.66 -55.43 25.45
N ALA A 113 15.61 -54.61 25.91
CA ALA A 113 15.32 -53.25 26.37
C ALA A 113 16.10 -52.26 25.51
N LEU A 114 15.38 -51.44 24.73
CA LEU A 114 15.97 -50.40 23.91
C LEU A 114 16.08 -49.11 24.71
N THR A 115 17.30 -48.67 24.99
CA THR A 115 17.59 -47.38 25.62
C THR A 115 18.21 -46.45 24.58
N LEU A 116 17.58 -45.31 24.30
CA LEU A 116 18.10 -44.29 23.40
C LEU A 116 18.58 -43.08 24.20
N HIS A 117 19.79 -42.61 23.92
CA HIS A 117 20.29 -41.35 24.46
C HIS A 117 19.99 -40.19 23.51
N GLN A 118 20.28 -38.97 23.95
CA GLN A 118 20.24 -37.81 23.07
C GLN A 118 21.31 -37.91 21.97
N ALA A 119 20.92 -37.61 20.73
CA ALA A 119 21.85 -37.60 19.61
C ALA A 119 23.00 -36.61 19.86
N PRO A 120 24.24 -36.95 19.47
CA PRO A 120 25.38 -36.09 19.70
C PRO A 120 25.27 -34.80 18.87
N TRP A 121 25.84 -33.71 19.41
CA TRP A 121 25.83 -32.40 18.74
C TRP A 121 26.54 -32.40 17.37
N SER A 122 27.36 -33.41 17.09
CA SER A 122 27.99 -33.64 15.78
C SER A 122 26.97 -33.82 14.65
N TYR A 123 25.74 -34.25 14.94
CA TYR A 123 24.66 -34.34 13.95
C TYR A 123 24.43 -33.00 13.23
N TRP A 124 24.49 -31.87 13.94
CA TRP A 124 24.29 -30.55 13.34
C TRP A 124 25.41 -30.11 12.40
N ARG A 125 26.57 -30.79 12.43
CA ARG A 125 27.65 -30.61 11.46
C ARG A 125 27.51 -31.48 10.22
N SER A 126 26.61 -32.47 10.24
CA SER A 126 26.30 -33.32 9.08
C SER A 126 25.47 -32.58 8.04
N ALA A 127 25.45 -33.09 6.80
CA ALA A 127 24.61 -32.57 5.73
C ALA A 127 23.11 -32.59 6.10
N ASP A 128 22.65 -33.64 6.78
CA ASP A 128 21.26 -33.78 7.22
C ASP A 128 20.88 -32.74 8.28
N GLY A 129 21.80 -32.47 9.21
CA GLY A 129 21.63 -31.44 10.24
C GLY A 129 21.53 -30.03 9.66
N TRP A 130 22.43 -29.69 8.73
CA TRP A 130 22.37 -28.40 8.00
C TRP A 130 21.09 -28.25 7.19
N MET A 131 20.66 -29.33 6.53
CA MET A 131 19.43 -29.33 5.74
C MET A 131 18.20 -29.09 6.62
N LEU A 132 18.11 -29.80 7.74
CA LEU A 132 17.02 -29.63 8.70
C LEU A 132 16.99 -28.20 9.25
N LEU A 133 18.16 -27.64 9.61
CA LEU A 133 18.27 -26.25 10.04
C LEU A 133 17.77 -25.27 8.98
N ALA A 134 18.14 -25.48 7.71
CA ALA A 134 17.70 -24.65 6.60
C ALA A 134 16.17 -24.72 6.41
N VAL A 135 15.57 -25.91 6.50
CA VAL A 135 14.12 -26.07 6.44
C VAL A 135 13.43 -25.34 7.60
N ARG A 136 13.93 -25.48 8.84
CA ARG A 136 13.39 -24.76 10.00
C ARG A 136 13.54 -23.24 9.88
N ALA A 137 14.66 -22.76 9.34
CA ALA A 137 14.87 -21.34 9.09
C ALA A 137 13.84 -20.79 8.09
N VAL A 138 13.57 -21.51 7.01
CA VAL A 138 12.57 -21.08 6.03
C VAL A 138 11.15 -21.12 6.59
N GLN A 139 10.82 -22.17 7.34
CA GLN A 139 9.56 -22.28 8.06
C GLN A 139 9.34 -21.09 9.01
N LEU A 140 10.37 -20.71 9.78
CA LEU A 140 10.32 -19.54 10.65
C LEU A 140 10.08 -18.25 9.86
N VAL A 141 10.78 -18.04 8.74
CA VAL A 141 10.59 -16.86 7.88
C VAL A 141 9.16 -16.80 7.34
N THR A 142 8.64 -17.94 6.88
CA THR A 142 7.26 -18.05 6.34
C THR A 142 6.22 -17.79 7.43
N LEU A 143 6.46 -18.30 8.65
CA LEU A 143 5.59 -18.08 9.80
C LEU A 143 5.59 -16.61 10.26
N CYS A 144 6.77 -15.98 10.34
CA CYS A 144 6.88 -14.55 10.63
C CYS A 144 6.12 -13.71 9.61
N LEU A 145 6.26 -14.04 8.32
CA LEU A 145 5.53 -13.36 7.27
C LEU A 145 4.01 -13.53 7.40
N ALA A 146 3.55 -14.75 7.72
CA ALA A 146 2.14 -15.03 7.98
C ALA A 146 1.57 -14.13 9.09
N PHE A 147 2.31 -13.98 10.20
CA PHE A 147 1.91 -13.11 11.31
C PHE A 147 1.86 -11.64 10.92
N VAL A 148 2.87 -11.15 10.18
CA VAL A 148 2.88 -9.77 9.69
C VAL A 148 1.65 -9.50 8.81
N ILE A 149 1.34 -10.40 7.88
CA ILE A 149 0.17 -10.26 6.98
C ILE A 149 -1.14 -10.31 7.80
N GLY A 150 -1.27 -11.28 8.70
CA GLY A 150 -2.49 -11.48 9.50
C GLY A 150 -2.79 -10.32 10.44
N ILE A 151 -1.77 -9.73 11.06
CA ILE A 151 -1.92 -8.59 11.98
C ILE A 151 -2.18 -7.30 11.20
N LYS A 152 -1.42 -7.01 10.14
CA LYS A 152 -1.56 -5.76 9.38
C LYS A 152 -2.85 -5.71 8.55
N ARG A 153 -3.38 -6.86 8.13
CA ARG A 153 -4.60 -6.94 7.29
C ARG A 153 -5.67 -7.83 7.90
N SER A 154 -5.90 -7.70 9.20
CA SER A 154 -6.89 -8.49 9.93
C SER A 154 -8.33 -8.35 9.41
N PHE A 155 -8.66 -7.28 8.68
CA PHE A 155 -10.01 -7.06 8.15
C PHE A 155 -10.21 -7.50 6.70
N ASP A 156 -9.13 -7.78 5.96
CA ASP A 156 -9.22 -8.28 4.58
C ASP A 156 -9.38 -9.81 4.59
N PRO A 157 -10.51 -10.37 4.11
CA PRO A 157 -10.73 -11.81 4.10
C PRO A 157 -9.67 -12.59 3.28
N SER A 158 -9.19 -12.00 2.17
CA SER A 158 -8.21 -12.65 1.30
C SER A 158 -6.83 -12.71 1.97
N ALA A 159 -6.44 -11.61 2.64
CA ALA A 159 -5.19 -11.55 3.39
C ALA A 159 -5.21 -12.47 4.62
N ARG A 160 -6.36 -12.61 5.30
CA ARG A 160 -6.51 -13.57 6.40
C ARG A 160 -6.36 -15.02 5.96
N LEU A 161 -6.98 -15.41 4.85
CA LEU A 161 -6.79 -16.75 4.28
C LEU A 161 -5.35 -16.97 3.82
N GLY A 162 -4.73 -15.96 3.20
CA GLY A 162 -3.32 -16.03 2.80
C GLY A 162 -2.38 -16.16 3.99
N ALA A 163 -2.64 -15.43 5.08
CA ALA A 163 -1.91 -15.57 6.34
C ALA A 163 -2.11 -16.96 6.97
N TRP A 164 -3.33 -17.51 6.97
CA TRP A 164 -3.58 -18.86 7.47
C TRP A 164 -2.86 -19.93 6.64
N LEU A 165 -2.88 -19.82 5.31
CA LEU A 165 -2.14 -20.69 4.40
C LEU A 165 -0.63 -20.64 4.68
N LEU A 166 -0.06 -19.44 4.77
CA LEU A 166 1.37 -19.27 5.07
C LEU A 166 1.74 -19.77 6.47
N ALA A 167 0.91 -19.53 7.49
CA ALA A 167 1.15 -20.05 8.83
C ALA A 167 1.15 -21.59 8.83
N THR A 168 0.23 -22.18 8.06
CA THR A 168 0.12 -23.63 7.88
C THR A 168 1.36 -24.19 7.19
N ILE A 169 1.81 -23.57 6.09
CA ILE A 169 3.07 -23.95 5.41
C ILE A 169 4.27 -23.79 6.34
N GLY A 170 4.30 -22.73 7.15
CA GLY A 170 5.37 -22.45 8.11
C GLY A 170 5.50 -23.47 9.24
N VAL A 171 4.51 -24.32 9.46
CA VAL A 171 4.57 -25.42 10.44
C VAL A 171 4.37 -26.81 9.82
N PHE A 172 4.17 -26.87 8.50
CA PHE A 172 3.88 -28.09 7.79
C PHE A 172 5.09 -29.04 7.83
N CYS A 173 4.87 -30.27 8.26
CA CYS A 173 5.88 -31.31 8.26
C CYS A 173 5.36 -32.52 7.47
N ILE A 174 6.18 -33.00 6.52
CA ILE A 174 5.89 -34.23 5.77
C ILE A 174 5.92 -35.44 6.71
N VAL A 175 6.83 -35.39 7.69
CA VAL A 175 7.05 -36.41 8.72
C VAL A 175 7.12 -35.70 10.05
N LEU A 176 6.41 -36.23 11.04
CA LEU A 176 6.47 -35.70 12.39
C LEU A 176 7.87 -35.96 13.00
N PRO A 177 8.44 -34.99 13.75
CA PRO A 177 9.68 -35.22 14.48
C PRO A 177 9.56 -36.39 15.45
N TYR A 178 10.69 -37.05 15.71
CA TYR A 178 10.78 -38.05 16.77
C TYR A 178 10.29 -37.47 18.10
N ARG A 179 9.66 -38.31 18.92
CA ARG A 179 9.22 -37.99 20.29
C ARG A 179 8.12 -36.93 20.40
N ILE A 180 7.59 -36.40 19.29
CA ILE A 180 6.64 -35.29 19.36
C ILE A 180 5.39 -35.64 20.19
N ALA A 181 4.90 -36.87 20.11
CA ALA A 181 3.72 -37.29 20.86
C ALA A 181 4.05 -37.46 22.35
N ALA A 182 5.21 -38.02 22.67
CA ALA A 182 5.70 -38.16 24.04
C ALA A 182 5.83 -36.78 24.73
N VAL A 183 6.40 -35.79 24.04
CA VAL A 183 6.55 -34.42 24.56
C VAL A 183 5.19 -33.71 24.63
N TRP A 184 4.35 -33.83 23.60
CA TRP A 184 3.03 -33.19 23.57
C TRP A 184 2.15 -33.67 24.73
N ARG A 185 2.14 -34.98 25.04
CA ARG A 185 1.36 -35.54 26.16
C ARG A 185 1.75 -34.96 27.52
N GLN A 186 3.00 -34.51 27.70
CA GLN A 186 3.47 -33.92 28.94
C GLN A 186 3.07 -32.45 29.12
N LEU A 187 2.54 -31.80 28.07
CA LEU A 187 2.13 -30.41 28.13
C LEU A 187 0.84 -30.23 28.96
N PRO A 188 0.67 -29.08 29.65
CA PRO A 188 -0.59 -28.75 30.29
C PRO A 188 -1.75 -28.74 29.27
N VAL A 189 -2.96 -29.09 29.73
CA VAL A 189 -4.13 -29.33 28.87
C VAL A 189 -4.42 -28.16 27.91
N VAL A 190 -4.34 -26.91 28.38
CA VAL A 190 -4.68 -25.73 27.56
C VAL A 190 -3.67 -25.48 26.43
N PRO A 191 -2.35 -25.34 26.69
CA PRO A 191 -1.35 -25.32 25.63
C PRO A 191 -1.43 -26.55 24.71
N GLY A 192 -1.57 -27.75 25.26
CA GLY A 192 -1.68 -28.98 24.47
C GLY A 192 -2.90 -29.02 23.54
N ALA A 193 -4.05 -28.49 23.99
CA ALA A 193 -5.25 -28.36 23.18
C ALA A 193 -5.06 -27.35 22.03
N LEU A 194 -4.37 -26.24 22.28
CA LEU A 194 -4.11 -25.21 21.25
C LEU A 194 -3.25 -25.73 20.10
N LEU A 195 -2.37 -26.72 20.33
CA LEU A 195 -1.52 -27.32 19.31
C LEU A 195 -2.30 -28.15 18.27
N TRP A 196 -3.56 -28.50 18.52
CA TRP A 196 -4.41 -29.18 17.54
C TRP A 196 -4.76 -28.28 16.36
N ILE A 197 -4.82 -26.97 16.56
CA ILE A 197 -5.14 -26.00 15.50
C ILE A 197 -4.12 -26.07 14.34
N PRO A 198 -2.80 -25.93 14.58
CA PRO A 198 -1.80 -26.06 13.53
C PRO A 198 -1.73 -27.47 12.96
N TYR A 199 -1.85 -28.52 13.78
CA TYR A 199 -1.88 -29.90 13.28
C TYR A 199 -3.01 -30.14 12.28
N VAL A 200 -4.26 -29.85 12.66
CA VAL A 200 -5.43 -30.00 11.78
C VAL A 200 -5.30 -29.11 10.54
N SER A 201 -4.77 -27.89 10.70
CA SER A 201 -4.50 -27.01 9.57
C SER A 201 -3.50 -27.63 8.58
N SER A 202 -2.43 -28.26 9.07
CA SER A 202 -1.43 -28.94 8.23
C SER A 202 -2.03 -30.11 7.46
N VAL A 203 -2.91 -30.90 8.08
CA VAL A 203 -3.63 -31.99 7.39
C VAL A 203 -4.61 -31.43 6.34
N ALA A 204 -5.23 -30.27 6.60
CA ALA A 204 -6.18 -29.61 5.72
C ALA A 204 -5.56 -28.66 4.67
N VAL A 205 -4.22 -28.64 4.51
CA VAL A 205 -3.51 -27.61 3.73
C VAL A 205 -4.01 -27.49 2.28
N ALA A 206 -4.39 -28.60 1.63
CA ALA A 206 -4.91 -28.59 0.27
C ALA A 206 -6.26 -27.85 0.16
N ALA A 207 -7.15 -28.00 1.14
CA ALA A 207 -8.43 -27.29 1.18
C ALA A 207 -8.23 -25.80 1.48
N ILE A 208 -7.30 -25.45 2.39
CA ILE A 208 -6.94 -24.06 2.69
C ILE A 208 -6.40 -23.37 1.43
N LEU A 209 -5.50 -24.04 0.71
CA LEU A 209 -4.93 -23.56 -0.54
C LEU A 209 -6.03 -23.34 -1.60
N ALA A 210 -6.91 -24.32 -1.80
CA ALA A 210 -7.99 -24.21 -2.77
C ALA A 210 -8.98 -23.09 -2.41
N ALA A 211 -9.28 -22.93 -1.12
CA ALA A 211 -10.13 -21.85 -0.63
C ALA A 211 -9.50 -20.46 -0.84
N PHE A 212 -8.18 -20.33 -0.62
CA PHE A 212 -7.46 -19.10 -0.93
C PHE A 212 -7.55 -18.77 -2.42
N VAL A 213 -7.24 -19.74 -3.29
CA VAL A 213 -7.25 -19.59 -4.75
C VAL A 213 -8.65 -19.25 -5.29
N ALA A 214 -9.70 -19.82 -4.73
CA ALA A 214 -11.08 -19.49 -5.10
C ALA A 214 -11.53 -18.09 -4.62
N MET A 215 -10.80 -17.48 -3.68
CA MET A 215 -11.09 -16.15 -3.13
C MET A 215 -10.20 -15.03 -3.72
N PHE A 216 -9.01 -15.37 -4.22
CA PHE A 216 -8.01 -14.44 -4.73
C PHE A 216 -7.87 -14.55 -6.28
N PRO A 217 -7.80 -13.43 -7.03
CA PRO A 217 -7.81 -12.02 -6.60
C PRO A 217 -9.23 -11.48 -6.33
N ARG A 218 -10.23 -12.02 -7.02
CA ARG A 218 -11.65 -11.73 -6.82
C ARG A 218 -12.39 -13.00 -6.44
N LYS A 219 -13.44 -12.87 -5.62
CA LYS A 219 -14.28 -13.99 -5.21
C LYS A 219 -15.03 -14.56 -6.40
N VAL A 220 -14.86 -15.85 -6.69
CA VAL A 220 -15.54 -16.52 -7.81
C VAL A 220 -17.05 -16.64 -7.57
N SER A 221 -17.47 -16.82 -6.31
CA SER A 221 -18.89 -16.90 -5.90
C SER A 221 -19.15 -16.11 -4.62
N ARG A 222 -20.30 -15.42 -4.57
CA ARG A 222 -20.83 -14.68 -3.41
C ARG A 222 -21.69 -15.55 -2.47
N SER A 223 -22.09 -16.75 -2.88
CA SER A 223 -23.03 -17.58 -2.09
C SER A 223 -22.33 -18.29 -0.91
N ARG A 224 -22.77 -17.97 0.32
CA ARG A 224 -22.33 -18.62 1.57
C ARG A 224 -22.48 -20.17 1.60
N PRO A 225 -23.59 -20.77 1.15
CA PRO A 225 -23.77 -22.22 1.26
C PRO A 225 -22.81 -23.02 0.38
N TRP A 226 -22.40 -22.46 -0.76
CA TRP A 226 -21.41 -23.10 -1.64
C TRP A 226 -20.05 -23.26 -0.95
N TRP A 227 -19.63 -22.24 -0.18
CA TRP A 227 -18.39 -22.32 0.61
C TRP A 227 -18.48 -23.35 1.73
N MET A 228 -19.64 -23.52 2.38
CA MET A 228 -19.80 -24.54 3.43
C MET A 228 -19.74 -25.96 2.85
N LEU A 229 -20.44 -26.21 1.74
CA LEU A 229 -20.43 -27.50 1.05
C LEU A 229 -19.03 -27.86 0.54
N ALA A 230 -18.25 -26.88 0.08
CA ALA A 230 -16.90 -27.09 -0.39
C ALA A 230 -15.94 -27.63 0.69
N TRP A 231 -16.23 -27.47 1.98
CA TRP A 231 -15.40 -27.99 3.09
C TRP A 231 -15.83 -29.37 3.61
N VAL A 232 -17.01 -29.87 3.23
CA VAL A 232 -17.54 -31.17 3.71
C VAL A 232 -16.60 -32.34 3.39
N PRO A 233 -16.02 -32.47 2.18
CA PRO A 233 -15.09 -33.56 1.89
C PRO A 233 -13.86 -33.55 2.80
N MET A 234 -13.26 -32.36 3.04
CA MET A 234 -12.12 -32.23 3.95
C MET A 234 -12.50 -32.53 5.40
N ALA A 235 -13.67 -32.07 5.85
CA ALA A 235 -14.14 -32.33 7.21
C ALA A 235 -14.28 -33.84 7.50
N LEU A 236 -14.79 -34.61 6.53
CA LEU A 236 -14.86 -36.07 6.62
C LEU A 236 -13.47 -36.71 6.57
N ALA A 237 -12.60 -36.24 5.68
CA ALA A 237 -11.23 -36.75 5.54
C ALA A 237 -10.34 -36.50 6.78
N LEU A 238 -10.63 -35.45 7.55
CA LEU A 238 -9.89 -35.11 8.77
C LEU A 238 -10.16 -36.05 9.95
N VAL A 239 -11.29 -36.76 9.97
CA VAL A 239 -11.69 -37.59 11.12
C VAL A 239 -10.63 -38.65 11.43
N GLN A 240 -10.17 -39.37 10.41
CA GLN A 240 -9.25 -40.50 10.58
C GLN A 240 -7.83 -40.06 11.01
N PRO A 241 -7.14 -39.12 10.34
CA PRO A 241 -5.82 -38.63 10.77
C PRO A 241 -5.85 -37.94 12.15
N THR A 242 -6.95 -37.27 12.48
CA THR A 242 -7.11 -36.63 13.80
C THR A 242 -7.30 -37.69 14.89
N SER A 243 -8.13 -38.70 14.64
CA SER A 243 -8.29 -39.83 15.57
C SER A 243 -6.99 -40.60 15.78
N TYR A 244 -6.22 -40.82 14.72
CA TYR A 244 -4.92 -41.49 14.79
C TYR A 244 -3.93 -40.70 15.65
N MET A 245 -3.84 -39.39 15.44
CA MET A 245 -2.98 -38.52 16.26
C MET A 245 -3.46 -38.44 17.71
N LEU A 246 -4.77 -38.43 17.96
CA LEU A 246 -5.32 -38.38 19.32
C LEU A 246 -4.92 -39.65 20.10
N GLN A 247 -4.98 -40.80 19.42
CA GLN A 247 -4.52 -42.07 19.99
C GLN A 247 -3.01 -42.05 20.22
N MET A 248 -2.24 -41.58 19.23
CA MET A 248 -0.77 -41.49 19.32
C MET A 248 -0.29 -40.62 20.49
N VAL A 249 -0.99 -39.52 20.80
CA VAL A 249 -0.64 -38.60 21.88
C VAL A 249 -1.20 -39.04 23.23
N TYR A 250 -2.50 -39.39 23.32
CA TYR A 250 -3.18 -39.57 24.62
C TYR A 250 -3.45 -41.01 25.01
N GLN A 251 -3.57 -41.91 24.04
CA GLN A 251 -3.86 -43.34 24.27
C GLN A 251 -2.70 -44.18 23.79
N ALA A 252 -1.48 -43.76 24.15
CA ALA A 252 -0.28 -44.46 23.74
C ALA A 252 -0.41 -45.96 24.09
N ASP A 253 -0.98 -46.30 25.24
CA ASP A 253 -1.20 -47.66 25.75
C ASP A 253 -2.18 -48.55 24.96
N ARG A 254 -3.01 -48.01 24.06
CA ARG A 254 -4.04 -48.79 23.34
C ARG A 254 -3.83 -48.75 21.82
N TRP A 255 -3.55 -49.92 21.22
CA TRP A 255 -3.44 -50.06 19.76
C TRP A 255 -4.83 -50.25 19.13
N TYR A 256 -5.23 -49.36 18.22
CA TYR A 256 -6.43 -49.52 17.39
C TYR A 256 -6.03 -49.74 15.93
N ALA A 257 -6.62 -50.76 15.29
CA ALA A 257 -6.33 -51.22 13.92
C ALA A 257 -6.80 -50.27 12.80
N ARG A 258 -7.02 -48.97 13.08
CA ARG A 258 -7.37 -48.01 12.03
C ARG A 258 -6.09 -47.42 11.46
N SER A 259 -5.77 -47.80 10.23
CA SER A 259 -4.69 -47.18 9.45
C SER A 259 -4.84 -45.65 9.43
N PHE A 260 -3.75 -44.92 9.19
CA PHE A 260 -3.76 -43.45 9.12
C PHE A 260 -4.80 -42.88 8.11
N GLY A 261 -5.29 -43.70 7.17
CA GLY A 261 -6.25 -43.28 6.15
C GLY A 261 -5.59 -42.47 5.03
N ALA A 262 -4.28 -42.65 4.83
CA ALA A 262 -3.46 -41.90 3.88
C ALA A 262 -4.10 -41.81 2.50
N SER A 263 -4.66 -42.92 1.99
CA SER A 263 -5.25 -42.99 0.65
C SER A 263 -6.48 -42.10 0.47
N VAL A 264 -7.37 -42.02 1.49
CA VAL A 264 -8.57 -41.17 1.43
C VAL A 264 -8.17 -39.70 1.53
N LEU A 265 -7.29 -39.37 2.49
CA LEU A 265 -6.77 -38.00 2.64
C LEU A 265 -6.05 -37.52 1.38
N LEU A 266 -5.23 -38.38 0.77
CA LEU A 266 -4.52 -38.08 -0.46
C LEU A 266 -5.50 -37.84 -1.62
N ALA A 267 -6.47 -38.73 -1.82
CA ALA A 267 -7.47 -38.58 -2.89
C ALA A 267 -8.26 -37.27 -2.75
N VAL A 268 -8.71 -36.95 -1.53
CA VAL A 268 -9.41 -35.69 -1.24
C VAL A 268 -8.50 -34.48 -1.47
N SER A 269 -7.24 -34.55 -1.05
CA SER A 269 -6.26 -33.48 -1.27
C SER A 269 -5.98 -33.23 -2.75
N VAL A 270 -5.82 -34.28 -3.56
CA VAL A 270 -5.66 -34.19 -5.01
C VAL A 270 -6.89 -33.53 -5.66
N TRP A 271 -8.09 -33.91 -5.23
CA TRP A 271 -9.33 -33.29 -5.68
C TRP A 271 -9.38 -31.79 -5.39
N TYR A 272 -8.99 -31.34 -4.17
CA TYR A 272 -8.93 -29.92 -3.84
C TYR A 272 -7.90 -29.15 -4.67
N VAL A 273 -6.73 -29.75 -4.94
CA VAL A 273 -5.71 -29.13 -5.80
C VAL A 273 -6.26 -28.95 -7.23
N ALA A 274 -6.88 -29.98 -7.80
CA ALA A 274 -7.48 -29.92 -9.13
C ALA A 274 -8.62 -28.89 -9.20
N TRP A 275 -9.49 -28.86 -8.18
CA TRP A 275 -10.57 -27.88 -8.06
C TRP A 275 -10.02 -26.46 -7.92
N GLY A 276 -8.99 -26.25 -7.09
CA GLY A 276 -8.31 -24.96 -6.93
C GLY A 276 -7.70 -24.47 -8.25
N LEU A 277 -6.98 -25.32 -8.98
CA LEU A 277 -6.44 -24.99 -10.31
C LEU A 277 -7.55 -24.60 -11.30
N THR A 278 -8.66 -25.33 -11.30
CA THR A 278 -9.82 -25.02 -12.15
C THR A 278 -10.39 -23.64 -11.81
N MET A 279 -10.57 -23.34 -10.51
CA MET A 279 -11.03 -22.03 -10.04
C MET A 279 -10.07 -20.91 -10.42
N LEU A 280 -8.76 -21.15 -10.38
CA LEU A 280 -7.73 -20.19 -10.78
C LEU A 280 -7.82 -19.85 -12.26
N VAL A 281 -8.04 -20.85 -13.13
CA VAL A 281 -8.25 -20.67 -14.57
C VAL A 281 -9.54 -19.88 -14.85
N VAL A 282 -10.63 -20.21 -14.16
CA VAL A 282 -11.89 -19.47 -14.27
C VAL A 282 -11.71 -18.02 -13.82
N ASN A 283 -10.99 -17.78 -12.72
CA ASN A 283 -10.70 -16.44 -12.23
C ASN A 283 -9.83 -15.66 -13.22
N TYR A 284 -8.79 -16.28 -13.77
CA TYR A 284 -7.90 -15.66 -14.77
C TYR A 284 -8.67 -15.17 -16.02
N ARG A 285 -9.66 -15.94 -16.50
CA ARG A 285 -10.49 -15.57 -17.65
C ARG A 285 -11.43 -14.39 -17.38
N ARG A 286 -11.73 -14.07 -16.12
CA ARG A 286 -12.64 -12.99 -15.70
C ARG A 286 -11.93 -11.68 -15.35
N LEU A 287 -10.59 -11.63 -15.37
CA LEU A 287 -9.82 -10.45 -15.01
C LEU A 287 -9.61 -9.56 -16.24
N ASP A 288 -10.01 -8.30 -16.20
CA ASP A 288 -9.76 -7.36 -17.30
C ASP A 288 -8.51 -6.50 -17.08
N ASP A 289 -8.10 -6.30 -15.81
CA ASP A 289 -6.90 -5.57 -15.46
C ASP A 289 -5.62 -6.42 -15.63
N VAL A 290 -4.67 -5.87 -16.41
CA VAL A 290 -3.37 -6.45 -16.74
C VAL A 290 -2.57 -6.80 -15.49
N THR A 291 -2.75 -6.04 -14.41
CA THR A 291 -2.00 -6.17 -13.17
C THR A 291 -2.52 -7.31 -12.29
N GLU A 292 -3.83 -7.54 -12.23
CA GLU A 292 -4.41 -8.73 -11.61
C GLU A 292 -3.99 -10.01 -12.35
N ARG A 293 -3.95 -9.98 -13.69
CA ARG A 293 -3.51 -11.13 -14.51
C ARG A 293 -2.06 -11.50 -14.26
N ARG A 294 -1.16 -10.52 -14.11
CA ARG A 294 0.26 -10.78 -13.77
C ARG A 294 0.41 -11.48 -12.41
N ARG A 295 -0.37 -11.08 -11.40
CA ARG A 295 -0.36 -11.70 -10.07
C ARG A 295 -0.82 -13.16 -10.13
N VAL A 296 -1.95 -13.40 -10.78
CA VAL A 296 -2.46 -14.77 -10.97
C VAL A 296 -1.44 -15.62 -11.72
N ARG A 297 -0.80 -15.09 -12.76
CA ARG A 297 0.23 -15.83 -13.50
C ARG A 297 1.41 -16.27 -12.63
N VAL A 298 1.89 -15.42 -11.73
CA VAL A 298 2.98 -15.78 -10.80
C VAL A 298 2.54 -16.85 -9.81
N VAL A 299 1.31 -16.77 -9.27
CA VAL A 299 0.76 -17.82 -8.39
C VAL A 299 0.58 -19.13 -9.15
N VAL A 300 0.04 -19.09 -10.37
CA VAL A 300 -0.13 -20.26 -11.24
C VAL A 300 1.22 -20.92 -11.49
N MET A 301 2.23 -20.15 -11.91
CA MET A 301 3.57 -20.68 -12.18
C MET A 301 4.21 -21.25 -10.91
N GLY A 302 4.09 -20.55 -9.78
CA GLY A 302 4.66 -21.03 -8.53
C GLY A 302 4.00 -22.31 -8.03
N LEU A 303 2.67 -22.42 -8.16
CA LEU A 303 1.92 -23.62 -7.82
C LEU A 303 2.22 -24.78 -8.78
N LEU A 304 2.30 -24.53 -10.09
CA LEU A 304 2.67 -25.55 -11.08
C LEU A 304 4.06 -26.10 -10.82
N VAL A 305 5.07 -25.23 -10.68
CA VAL A 305 6.45 -25.62 -10.41
C VAL A 305 6.55 -26.39 -9.08
N GLY A 306 5.94 -25.86 -8.02
CA GLY A 306 5.94 -26.49 -6.71
C GLY A 306 5.24 -27.85 -6.69
N CYS A 307 4.07 -27.98 -7.33
CA CYS A 307 3.35 -29.25 -7.39
C CYS A 307 4.04 -30.27 -8.32
N LEU A 308 4.47 -29.89 -9.52
CA LEU A 308 5.09 -30.82 -10.48
C LEU A 308 6.42 -31.38 -9.96
N LEU A 309 7.26 -30.54 -9.37
CA LEU A 309 8.59 -30.94 -8.92
C LEU A 309 8.59 -31.40 -7.47
N GLY A 310 7.81 -30.76 -6.59
CA GLY A 310 7.81 -31.06 -5.17
C GLY A 310 6.83 -32.15 -4.73
N ALA A 311 5.66 -32.29 -5.38
CA ALA A 311 4.65 -33.26 -4.92
C ALA A 311 5.13 -34.71 -4.98
N PRO A 312 5.98 -35.14 -5.96
CA PRO A 312 6.55 -36.48 -5.96
C PRO A 312 7.44 -36.81 -4.76
N VAL A 313 7.99 -35.81 -4.05
CA VAL A 313 8.86 -36.04 -2.87
C VAL A 313 8.14 -36.79 -1.78
N ILE A 314 6.86 -36.50 -1.57
CA ILE A 314 6.05 -37.10 -0.51
C ILE A 314 5.87 -38.61 -0.76
N PRO A 315 5.29 -39.09 -1.88
CA PRO A 315 5.19 -40.53 -2.13
C PRO A 315 6.56 -41.19 -2.29
N ILE A 316 7.58 -40.53 -2.88
CA ILE A 316 8.93 -41.08 -2.96
C ILE A 316 9.51 -41.33 -1.57
N TYR A 317 9.38 -40.37 -0.65
CA TYR A 317 9.83 -40.53 0.72
C TYR A 317 9.11 -41.69 1.40
N TRP A 318 7.78 -41.71 1.36
CA TRP A 318 6.97 -42.76 1.99
C TRP A 318 7.29 -44.16 1.46
N VAL A 319 7.61 -44.29 0.16
CA VAL A 319 8.05 -45.56 -0.44
C VAL A 319 9.50 -45.90 -0.07
N MET A 320 10.39 -44.91 0.00
CA MET A 320 11.83 -45.12 0.27
C MET A 320 12.19 -45.33 1.74
N THR A 321 11.35 -44.89 2.69
CA THR A 321 11.58 -45.05 4.14
C THR A 321 10.71 -46.09 4.80
N ALA A 322 9.87 -46.81 4.05
CA ALA A 322 9.19 -47.99 4.57
C ALA A 322 10.23 -49.00 5.10
N GLY A 323 10.32 -49.12 6.43
CA GLY A 323 11.21 -50.06 7.11
C GLY A 323 12.57 -49.54 7.60
N ASP A 324 12.97 -48.31 7.28
CA ASP A 324 14.24 -47.76 7.80
C ASP A 324 13.95 -46.63 8.80
N LEU A 325 13.86 -47.00 10.09
CA LEU A 325 13.55 -46.11 11.22
C LEU A 325 14.54 -44.95 11.36
N ASP A 326 15.75 -45.11 10.81
CA ASP A 326 16.83 -44.15 10.94
C ASP A 326 17.10 -43.35 9.65
N ARG A 327 16.34 -43.56 8.56
CA ARG A 327 16.56 -42.81 7.31
C ARG A 327 16.09 -41.36 7.44
N PRO A 328 16.99 -40.36 7.42
CA PRO A 328 16.57 -38.97 7.42
C PRO A 328 15.91 -38.61 6.08
N LEU A 329 14.89 -37.74 6.15
CA LEU A 329 14.18 -37.14 5.00
C LEU A 329 15.13 -36.52 3.96
N PHE A 330 16.35 -36.15 4.37
CA PHE A 330 17.31 -35.43 3.55
C PHE A 330 18.54 -36.24 3.11
N LYS A 331 18.53 -37.56 3.31
CA LYS A 331 19.67 -38.42 2.96
C LYS A 331 20.10 -38.31 1.50
N SER A 332 19.15 -38.08 0.58
CA SER A 332 19.47 -37.85 -0.83
C SER A 332 19.49 -36.36 -1.17
N PRO A 333 20.51 -35.87 -1.90
CA PRO A 333 20.57 -34.48 -2.34
C PRO A 333 19.39 -34.12 -3.26
N LEU A 334 18.83 -35.10 -3.98
CA LEU A 334 17.63 -34.93 -4.81
C LEU A 334 16.38 -34.64 -3.97
N SER A 335 16.08 -35.45 -2.94
CA SER A 335 14.93 -35.22 -2.04
C SER A 335 15.05 -33.89 -1.31
N ALA A 336 16.26 -33.50 -0.93
CA ALA A 336 16.51 -32.24 -0.26
C ALA A 336 16.29 -31.04 -1.20
N SER A 337 16.80 -31.12 -2.43
CA SER A 337 16.60 -30.09 -3.46
C SER A 337 15.13 -29.91 -3.82
N LEU A 338 14.39 -31.01 -4.02
CA LEU A 338 12.97 -30.97 -4.36
C LEU A 338 12.11 -30.42 -3.19
N THR A 339 12.54 -30.64 -1.94
CA THR A 339 11.88 -30.02 -0.76
C THR A 339 12.06 -28.50 -0.75
N PHE A 340 13.19 -27.95 -1.23
CA PHE A 340 13.33 -26.50 -1.39
C PHE A 340 12.50 -25.96 -2.55
N VAL A 341 12.28 -26.73 -3.61
CA VAL A 341 11.42 -26.30 -4.74
C VAL A 341 9.98 -26.06 -4.28
N MET A 342 9.51 -26.76 -3.24
CA MET A 342 8.23 -26.47 -2.59
C MET A 342 8.14 -25.04 -2.04
N LEU A 343 9.25 -24.36 -1.75
CA LEU A 343 9.27 -22.97 -1.27
C LEU A 343 8.89 -21.95 -2.35
N VAL A 344 8.94 -22.34 -3.63
CA VAL A 344 8.42 -21.50 -4.71
C VAL A 344 6.92 -21.23 -4.48
N ILE A 345 6.19 -22.17 -3.89
CA ILE A 345 4.77 -22.00 -3.54
C ILE A 345 4.58 -20.83 -2.56
N PRO A 346 5.06 -20.86 -1.31
CA PRO A 346 4.87 -19.75 -0.36
C PRO A 346 5.50 -18.45 -0.87
N LEU A 347 6.63 -18.49 -1.62
CA LEU A 347 7.22 -17.27 -2.21
C LEU A 347 6.31 -16.64 -3.28
N SER A 348 5.67 -17.44 -4.14
CA SER A 348 4.73 -16.93 -5.15
C SER A 348 3.47 -16.33 -4.52
N PHE A 349 2.96 -16.94 -3.45
CA PHE A 349 1.82 -16.41 -2.68
C PHE A 349 2.18 -15.14 -1.93
N THR A 350 3.34 -15.15 -1.25
CA THR A 350 3.93 -13.98 -0.62
C THR A 350 3.98 -12.84 -1.62
N TYR A 351 4.58 -13.07 -2.80
CA TYR A 351 4.66 -12.08 -3.86
C TYR A 351 3.29 -11.60 -4.33
N ALA A 352 2.32 -12.48 -4.56
CA ALA A 352 1.00 -12.11 -5.06
C ALA A 352 0.19 -11.28 -4.06
N ILE A 353 0.33 -11.58 -2.77
CA ILE A 353 -0.29 -10.85 -1.65
C ILE A 353 0.46 -9.53 -1.38
N LEU A 354 1.80 -9.54 -1.50
CA LEU A 354 2.64 -8.37 -1.21
C LEU A 354 2.64 -7.33 -2.34
N ARG A 355 2.73 -7.76 -3.61
CA ARG A 355 3.19 -6.88 -4.70
C ARG A 355 2.28 -5.69 -5.00
N HIS A 356 1.01 -5.72 -4.61
CA HIS A 356 0.11 -4.62 -4.94
C HIS A 356 -0.50 -3.86 -3.76
N ARG A 357 -0.09 -4.15 -2.51
CA ARG A 357 -0.51 -3.35 -1.34
C ARG A 357 0.48 -3.40 -0.16
N LEU A 358 1.63 -4.06 -0.31
CA LEU A 358 2.73 -4.07 0.66
C LEU A 358 3.98 -3.44 0.07
N PHE A 359 3.99 -2.85 -1.14
CA PHE A 359 5.19 -2.12 -1.59
C PHE A 359 5.39 -0.78 -0.86
N ASP A 360 4.32 -0.08 -0.46
CA ASP A 360 4.43 1.01 0.54
C ASP A 360 5.02 0.50 1.86
N VAL A 361 4.69 -0.73 2.18
CA VAL A 361 5.10 -1.37 3.42
C VAL A 361 6.44 -2.12 3.24
N SER A 362 6.99 -2.31 2.05
CA SER A 362 8.28 -2.98 1.85
C SER A 362 9.40 -1.97 1.77
N VAL A 363 9.11 -0.71 1.48
CA VAL A 363 10.00 0.41 1.76
C VAL A 363 9.86 0.80 3.24
N MET A 364 8.64 0.85 3.79
CA MET A 364 8.40 1.27 5.18
C MET A 364 8.63 0.17 6.25
N ILE A 365 8.50 -1.14 5.96
CA ILE A 365 8.98 -2.27 6.80
C ILE A 365 10.46 -2.48 6.54
N ARG A 366 10.98 -2.35 5.32
CA ARG A 366 12.44 -2.47 5.14
C ARG A 366 13.14 -1.33 5.84
N GLN A 367 12.68 -0.09 5.72
CA GLN A 367 13.21 1.05 6.44
C GLN A 367 12.82 1.01 7.91
N GLY A 368 11.59 0.68 8.28
CA GLY A 368 11.12 0.61 9.67
C GLY A 368 11.66 -0.56 10.48
N VAL A 369 11.88 -1.73 9.85
CA VAL A 369 12.57 -2.90 10.45
C VAL A 369 14.08 -2.72 10.37
N ARG A 370 14.67 -2.16 9.30
CA ARG A 370 16.10 -1.76 9.35
C ARG A 370 16.33 -0.67 10.38
N TYR A 371 15.38 0.24 10.58
CA TYR A 371 15.42 1.28 11.58
C TYR A 371 15.24 0.68 12.97
N ALA A 372 14.23 -0.15 13.19
CA ALA A 372 14.01 -0.81 14.47
C ALA A 372 15.18 -1.75 14.81
N LEU A 373 15.71 -2.51 13.85
CA LEU A 373 16.92 -3.32 14.03
C LEU A 373 18.13 -2.44 14.27
N ALA A 374 18.41 -1.40 13.47
CA ALA A 374 19.58 -0.54 13.67
C ALA A 374 19.50 0.21 15.00
N ARG A 375 18.32 0.75 15.34
CA ARG A 375 18.04 1.41 16.61
C ARG A 375 18.16 0.43 17.76
N HIS A 376 17.53 -0.74 17.70
CA HIS A 376 17.63 -1.73 18.77
C HIS A 376 19.03 -2.33 18.85
N LEU A 377 19.76 -2.53 17.76
CA LEU A 377 21.17 -2.97 17.77
C LEU A 377 22.05 -1.95 18.49
N VAL A 378 21.85 -0.64 18.23
CA VAL A 378 22.54 0.44 18.94
C VAL A 378 22.13 0.51 20.42
N LEU A 379 20.86 0.25 20.74
CA LEU A 379 20.38 0.19 22.12
C LEU A 379 20.87 -1.07 22.87
N TRP A 380 21.01 -2.19 22.17
CA TRP A 380 21.40 -3.49 22.72
C TRP A 380 22.91 -3.73 22.73
N LEU A 381 23.71 -2.91 22.06
CA LEU A 381 25.17 -3.02 22.05
C LEU A 381 25.76 -3.07 23.48
N VAL A 382 25.29 -2.20 24.37
CA VAL A 382 25.77 -2.16 25.77
C VAL A 382 25.26 -3.33 26.62
N PRO A 383 23.94 -3.59 26.74
CA PRO A 383 23.45 -4.72 27.53
C PRO A 383 23.82 -6.07 26.91
N GLY A 384 23.95 -6.16 25.59
CA GLY A 384 24.40 -7.36 24.89
C GLY A 384 25.86 -7.70 25.18
N CYS A 385 26.75 -6.71 25.20
CA CYS A 385 28.12 -6.91 25.69
C CYS A 385 28.12 -7.37 27.15
N ALA A 386 27.31 -6.77 28.02
CA ALA A 386 27.22 -7.18 29.43
C ALA A 386 26.71 -8.62 29.60
N ILE A 387 25.67 -9.01 28.85
CA ILE A 387 25.12 -10.37 28.86
C ILE A 387 26.13 -11.38 28.32
N ALA A 388 26.84 -11.06 27.24
CA ALA A 388 27.86 -11.94 26.68
C ALA A 388 29.00 -12.19 27.67
N LEU A 389 29.46 -11.15 28.37
CA LEU A 389 30.48 -11.27 29.42
C LEU A 389 29.98 -12.11 30.61
N LEU A 390 28.74 -11.88 31.06
CA LEU A 390 28.14 -12.65 32.16
C LEU A 390 27.90 -14.11 31.77
N ALA A 391 27.48 -14.37 30.53
CA ALA A 391 27.26 -15.72 30.00
C ALA A 391 28.57 -16.49 29.84
N ASP A 392 29.64 -15.86 29.39
CA ASP A 392 30.98 -16.46 29.29
C ASP A 392 31.51 -16.89 30.67
N ILE A 393 31.36 -16.01 31.68
CA ILE A 393 31.75 -16.31 33.07
C ILE A 393 30.85 -17.42 33.66
N ALA A 394 29.54 -17.40 33.39
CA ALA A 394 28.59 -18.32 34.01
C ALA A 394 28.50 -19.71 33.34
N LEU A 395 28.68 -19.80 32.03
CA LEU A 395 28.50 -21.05 31.25
C LEU A 395 29.81 -21.76 30.96
N MET A 396 30.87 -21.03 30.60
CA MET A 396 32.13 -21.64 30.17
C MET A 396 33.12 -21.86 31.32
N HIS A 397 33.13 -20.96 32.31
CA HIS A 397 34.14 -20.96 33.37
C HIS A 397 33.57 -21.27 34.76
N ARG A 398 32.45 -22.02 34.82
CA ARG A 398 31.71 -22.31 36.06
C ARG A 398 32.54 -23.06 37.12
N GLN A 399 33.61 -23.74 36.72
CA GLN A 399 34.45 -24.57 37.59
C GLN A 399 35.85 -23.98 37.85
N ASP A 400 36.21 -22.89 37.17
CA ASP A 400 37.53 -22.26 37.27
C ASP A 400 37.54 -21.14 38.32
N ALA A 401 38.66 -20.98 39.03
CA ALA A 401 38.82 -19.84 39.93
C ALA A 401 38.84 -18.53 39.13
N LEU A 402 37.99 -17.55 39.49
CA LEU A 402 37.85 -16.24 38.82
C LEU A 402 39.19 -15.56 38.51
N VAL A 403 40.21 -15.73 39.36
CA VAL A 403 41.56 -15.17 39.19
C VAL A 403 42.29 -15.74 37.97
N ALA A 404 42.15 -17.04 37.69
CA ALA A 404 42.81 -17.70 36.56
C ALA A 404 42.18 -17.28 35.21
N VAL A 405 40.85 -17.16 35.17
CA VAL A 405 40.11 -16.65 34.01
C VAL A 405 40.52 -15.22 33.70
N PHE A 406 40.65 -14.39 34.74
CA PHE A 406 41.03 -12.99 34.60
C PHE A 406 42.45 -12.83 34.05
N GLN A 407 43.42 -13.65 34.48
CA GLN A 407 44.80 -13.59 33.95
C GLN A 407 44.91 -14.03 32.48
N ALA A 408 44.15 -15.04 32.05
CA ALA A 408 44.20 -15.55 30.68
C ALA A 408 43.43 -14.68 29.67
N HIS A 409 42.31 -14.07 30.08
CA HIS A 409 41.35 -13.42 29.17
C HIS A 409 41.14 -11.92 29.46
N MET A 410 41.96 -11.29 30.32
CA MET A 410 41.85 -9.86 30.69
C MET A 410 41.65 -8.94 29.48
N TRP A 411 42.43 -9.18 28.42
CA TRP A 411 42.42 -8.36 27.22
C TRP A 411 41.07 -8.40 26.49
N ILE A 412 40.34 -9.53 26.55
CA ILE A 412 39.00 -9.67 25.97
C ILE A 412 38.00 -8.84 26.77
N TYR A 413 38.04 -8.93 28.11
CA TYR A 413 37.16 -8.15 28.98
C TYR A 413 37.40 -6.64 28.85
N VAL A 414 38.66 -6.22 28.78
CA VAL A 414 39.05 -4.82 28.55
C VAL A 414 38.62 -4.35 27.15
N ALA A 415 38.79 -5.18 26.11
CA ALA A 415 38.37 -4.85 24.76
C ALA A 415 36.85 -4.70 24.65
N VAL A 416 36.08 -5.67 25.17
CA VAL A 416 34.60 -5.63 25.16
C VAL A 416 34.07 -4.48 26.02
N GLY A 417 34.67 -4.23 27.20
CA GLY A 417 34.35 -3.08 28.04
C GLY A 417 34.65 -1.75 27.35
N GLY A 418 35.77 -1.64 26.64
CA GLY A 418 36.13 -0.48 25.82
C GLY A 418 35.13 -0.22 24.69
N VAL A 419 34.68 -1.27 24.00
CA VAL A 419 33.62 -1.19 22.98
C VAL A 419 32.30 -0.72 23.59
N ALA A 420 31.92 -1.22 24.77
CA ALA A 420 30.70 -0.80 25.46
C ALA A 420 30.75 0.69 25.86
N ILE A 421 31.89 1.18 26.37
CA ILE A 421 32.08 2.60 26.72
C ILE A 421 32.02 3.49 25.47
N LEU A 422 32.67 3.07 24.38
CA LEU A 422 32.64 3.81 23.11
C LEU A 422 31.22 3.87 22.53
N ALA A 423 30.50 2.74 22.53
CA ALA A 423 29.11 2.65 22.10
C ALA A 423 28.20 3.56 22.96
N HIS A 424 28.38 3.59 24.28
CA HIS A 424 27.62 4.47 25.16
C HIS A 424 27.86 5.95 24.86
N ARG A 425 29.13 6.37 24.69
CA ARG A 425 29.49 7.76 24.38
C ARG A 425 29.00 8.23 23.00
N ARG A 426 28.98 7.34 22.00
CA ARG A 426 28.59 7.67 20.61
C ARG A 426 27.11 7.41 20.30
N ARG A 427 26.38 6.73 21.18
CA ARG A 427 24.98 6.31 21.01
C ARG A 427 24.07 7.41 20.46
N LYS A 428 24.07 8.59 21.08
CA LYS A 428 23.19 9.70 20.67
C LYS A 428 23.47 10.15 19.23
N ARG A 429 24.75 10.37 18.89
CA ARG A 429 25.18 10.72 17.52
C ARG A 429 24.81 9.65 16.48
N TRP A 430 24.94 8.37 16.82
CA TRP A 430 24.57 7.28 15.91
C TRP A 430 23.07 7.17 15.70
N LEU A 431 22.26 7.34 16.75
CA LEU A 431 20.81 7.40 16.65
C LEU A 431 20.36 8.57 15.77
N ASP A 432 20.91 9.77 15.99
CA ASP A 432 20.58 10.96 15.20
C ASP A 432 21.00 10.82 13.72
N ALA A 433 22.08 10.08 13.44
CA ALA A 433 22.51 9.79 12.07
C ALA A 433 21.62 8.74 11.39
N ILE A 434 21.13 7.76 12.15
CA ILE A 434 20.16 6.75 11.67
C ILE A 434 18.82 7.44 11.37
N ASP A 435 18.29 8.26 12.28
CA ASP A 435 17.02 8.98 12.08
C ASP A 435 17.05 9.82 10.79
N ARG A 436 18.13 10.59 10.57
CA ARG A 436 18.31 11.40 9.34
C ARG A 436 18.40 10.59 8.05
N ARG A 437 18.91 9.37 8.10
CA ARG A 437 19.09 8.51 6.92
C ARG A 437 17.80 7.79 6.54
N PHE A 438 16.91 7.52 7.50
CA PHE A 438 15.69 6.74 7.30
C PHE A 438 14.40 7.59 7.20
N PHE A 439 14.37 8.85 7.68
CA PHE A 439 13.17 9.72 7.65
C PHE A 439 13.32 10.97 6.76
N ARG A 440 13.85 10.84 5.54
CA ARG A 440 13.99 12.00 4.61
C ARG A 440 12.63 12.64 4.25
N GLU A 441 11.59 11.85 3.99
CA GLU A 441 10.27 12.34 3.54
C GLU A 441 9.54 13.19 4.59
N ARG A 442 9.55 12.81 5.88
CA ARG A 442 8.95 13.61 6.96
C ARG A 442 9.64 14.95 7.18
N TYR A 443 10.96 15.00 7.01
CA TYR A 443 11.71 16.26 7.09
C TYR A 443 11.41 17.18 5.90
N HIS A 444 11.15 16.61 4.72
CA HIS A 444 10.70 17.37 3.55
C HIS A 444 9.30 17.94 3.72
N ALA A 445 8.34 17.20 4.31
CA ALA A 445 6.97 17.70 4.56
C ALA A 445 6.94 18.92 5.51
N GLN A 446 7.72 18.91 6.60
CA GLN A 446 7.81 20.06 7.51
C GLN A 446 8.47 21.28 6.85
N ARG A 447 9.49 21.06 6.00
CA ARG A 447 10.13 22.14 5.24
C ARG A 447 9.21 22.69 4.15
N LEU A 448 8.44 21.83 3.49
CA LEU A 448 7.41 22.21 2.51
C LEU A 448 6.35 23.09 3.16
N LEU A 449 5.78 22.67 4.31
CA LEU A 449 4.83 23.51 5.07
C LEU A 449 5.45 24.84 5.49
N GLY A 450 6.71 24.82 5.92
CA GLY A 450 7.44 26.04 6.25
C GLY A 450 7.64 26.98 5.07
N GLN A 451 7.89 26.45 3.87
CA GLN A 451 8.04 27.21 2.63
C GLN A 451 6.69 27.73 2.11
N VAL A 452 5.69 26.86 1.98
CA VAL A 452 4.32 27.24 1.60
C VAL A 452 3.77 28.30 2.55
N ALA A 453 3.96 28.16 3.87
CA ALA A 453 3.54 29.17 4.85
C ALA A 453 4.35 30.48 4.77
N ALA A 454 5.60 30.46 4.31
CA ALA A 454 6.37 31.67 4.02
C ALA A 454 5.83 32.37 2.77
N ASP A 455 5.63 31.62 1.69
CA ASP A 455 5.13 32.12 0.40
C ASP A 455 3.70 32.68 0.54
N LEU A 456 2.83 32.03 1.31
CA LEU A 456 1.47 32.51 1.63
C LEU A 456 1.47 33.79 2.49
N ARG A 457 2.51 34.01 3.30
CA ARG A 457 2.64 35.24 4.09
C ARG A 457 3.03 36.43 3.23
N GLU A 458 3.87 36.21 2.21
CA GLU A 458 4.35 37.27 1.32
C GLU A 458 3.36 37.59 0.20
N ALA A 459 2.50 36.66 -0.16
CA ALA A 459 1.62 36.83 -1.31
C ALA A 459 0.39 37.71 -1.06
N GLN A 460 0.05 38.48 -2.08
CA GLN A 460 -1.01 39.49 -2.05
C GLN A 460 -2.31 39.01 -2.72
N SER A 461 -2.26 37.97 -3.55
CA SER A 461 -3.44 37.37 -4.18
C SER A 461 -3.34 35.86 -4.34
N PHE A 462 -4.50 35.21 -4.43
CA PHE A 462 -4.60 33.76 -4.66
C PHE A 462 -3.97 33.33 -5.99
N GLU A 463 -4.11 34.15 -7.03
CA GLU A 463 -3.57 33.89 -8.37
C GLU A 463 -2.03 33.92 -8.41
N GLN A 464 -1.40 34.71 -7.53
CA GLN A 464 0.07 34.75 -7.40
C GLN A 464 0.62 33.50 -6.71
N VAL A 465 -0.08 32.98 -5.70
CA VAL A 465 0.37 31.82 -4.92
C VAL A 465 0.14 30.51 -5.64
N ALA A 466 -0.99 30.40 -6.35
CA ALA A 466 -1.45 29.14 -6.91
C ALA A 466 -0.39 28.39 -7.75
N PRO A 467 0.35 29.02 -8.69
CA PRO A 467 1.39 28.34 -9.44
C PRO A 467 2.55 27.85 -8.57
N LEU A 468 2.93 28.62 -7.56
CA LEU A 468 4.07 28.32 -6.69
C LEU A 468 3.80 27.10 -5.81
N VAL A 469 2.62 27.07 -5.17
CA VAL A 469 2.19 25.96 -4.32
C VAL A 469 2.00 24.69 -5.14
N VAL A 470 1.39 24.79 -6.31
CA VAL A 470 1.18 23.63 -7.20
C VAL A 470 2.51 23.04 -7.68
N ALA A 471 3.49 23.87 -8.04
CA ALA A 471 4.83 23.41 -8.43
C ALA A 471 5.59 22.74 -7.27
N GLN A 472 5.51 23.32 -6.06
CA GLN A 472 6.12 22.73 -4.87
C GLN A 472 5.47 21.40 -4.48
N LEU A 473 4.14 21.29 -4.58
CA LEU A 473 3.39 20.06 -4.33
C LEU A 473 3.75 18.96 -5.33
N GLU A 474 3.77 19.27 -6.63
CA GLU A 474 4.17 18.31 -7.67
C GLU A 474 5.59 17.80 -7.43
N SER A 475 6.53 18.71 -7.13
CA SER A 475 7.92 18.35 -6.89
C SER A 475 8.11 17.55 -5.59
N ALA A 476 7.41 17.90 -4.51
CA ALA A 476 7.56 17.24 -3.22
C ALA A 476 6.91 15.86 -3.19
N LEU A 477 5.68 15.76 -3.71
CA LEU A 477 4.91 14.52 -3.73
C LEU A 477 5.22 13.66 -4.96
N HIS A 478 6.05 14.17 -5.88
CA HIS A 478 6.43 13.52 -7.14
C HIS A 478 5.22 13.00 -7.91
N SER A 479 4.14 13.80 -7.96
CA SER A 479 2.94 13.45 -8.72
C SER A 479 3.18 13.61 -10.22
N THR A 480 2.35 12.96 -11.05
CA THR A 480 2.36 13.18 -12.51
C THR A 480 1.99 14.62 -12.81
N PHE A 481 0.95 15.11 -12.13
CA PHE A 481 0.59 16.52 -12.08
C PHE A 481 0.01 16.89 -10.70
N ALA A 482 0.04 18.17 -10.40
CA ALA A 482 -0.82 18.81 -9.41
C ALA A 482 -1.53 19.99 -10.08
N ALA A 483 -2.79 20.22 -9.76
CA ALA A 483 -3.58 21.29 -10.33
C ALA A 483 -4.52 21.90 -9.28
N LEU A 484 -4.61 23.23 -9.29
CA LEU A 484 -5.55 23.97 -8.46
C LEU A 484 -6.69 24.46 -9.33
N LEU A 485 -7.90 24.04 -9.00
CA LEU A 485 -9.12 24.42 -9.70
C LEU A 485 -9.96 25.32 -8.81
N PHE A 486 -10.59 26.33 -9.42
CA PHE A 486 -11.43 27.29 -8.74
C PHE A 486 -12.73 27.51 -9.51
N ARG A 487 -13.79 27.74 -8.76
CA ARG A 487 -15.11 28.11 -9.23
C ARG A 487 -15.50 29.40 -8.52
N GLY A 488 -15.72 30.47 -9.29
CA GLY A 488 -16.30 31.71 -8.75
C GLY A 488 -17.72 31.48 -8.23
N ALA A 489 -18.26 32.46 -7.49
CA ALA A 489 -19.59 32.35 -6.86
C ALA A 489 -20.69 31.88 -7.85
N ASP A 490 -20.71 32.47 -9.05
CA ASP A 490 -21.71 32.21 -10.11
C ASP A 490 -21.22 31.24 -11.20
N GLY A 491 -20.07 30.59 -11.02
CA GLY A 491 -19.52 29.66 -12.01
C GLY A 491 -20.17 28.27 -11.92
N ASP A 492 -20.49 27.67 -13.06
CA ASP A 492 -20.99 26.28 -13.17
C ASP A 492 -19.87 25.23 -13.27
N GLU A 493 -18.61 25.64 -13.42
CA GLU A 493 -17.46 24.74 -13.58
C GLU A 493 -16.25 25.17 -12.74
N TYR A 494 -15.51 24.19 -12.23
CA TYR A 494 -14.18 24.35 -11.65
C TYR A 494 -13.14 24.41 -12.77
N ARG A 495 -12.49 25.57 -12.91
CA ARG A 495 -11.47 25.82 -13.93
C ARG A 495 -10.08 25.83 -13.33
N VAL A 496 -9.11 25.31 -14.08
CA VAL A 496 -7.71 25.26 -13.66
C VAL A 496 -7.15 26.68 -13.60
N ILE A 497 -6.71 27.10 -12.42
CA ILE A 497 -5.95 28.35 -12.22
C ILE A 497 -4.45 28.08 -12.39
N ALA A 498 -3.98 26.96 -11.85
CA ALA A 498 -2.58 26.58 -11.89
C ALA A 498 -2.44 25.07 -12.07
N CYS A 499 -1.43 24.64 -12.85
CA CYS A 499 -1.08 23.24 -13.04
C CYS A 499 0.44 23.11 -13.20
N ALA A 500 1.02 22.10 -12.56
CA ALA A 500 2.40 21.69 -12.75
C ALA A 500 2.45 20.18 -13.04
N PRO A 501 3.21 19.72 -14.05
CA PRO A 501 3.88 20.53 -15.08
C PRO A 501 2.87 21.21 -16.04
N ALA A 502 3.28 22.31 -16.68
CA ALA A 502 2.46 23.03 -17.65
C ALA A 502 2.09 22.10 -18.83
N GLY A 503 0.80 22.00 -19.16
CA GLY A 503 0.28 21.15 -20.24
C GLY A 503 -0.33 19.80 -19.80
N GLN A 504 -0.24 19.43 -18.52
CA GLN A 504 -0.95 18.27 -17.95
C GLN A 504 -2.20 18.66 -17.15
N ALA A 505 -2.79 19.81 -17.47
CA ALA A 505 -3.97 20.31 -16.77
C ALA A 505 -5.15 19.36 -16.99
N PRO A 506 -5.86 18.95 -15.93
CA PRO A 506 -7.09 18.19 -16.09
C PRO A 506 -8.15 19.08 -16.76
N PRO A 507 -9.09 18.49 -17.52
CA PRO A 507 -10.25 19.22 -18.02
C PRO A 507 -11.08 19.82 -16.87
N PRO A 508 -11.85 20.91 -17.12
CA PRO A 508 -12.74 21.51 -16.12
C PRO A 508 -13.70 20.49 -15.53
N ILE A 509 -13.99 20.63 -14.23
CA ILE A 509 -14.92 19.74 -13.52
C ILE A 509 -16.24 20.47 -13.32
N ASP A 510 -17.35 19.88 -13.78
CA ASP A 510 -18.69 20.42 -13.58
C ASP A 510 -18.99 20.54 -12.07
N ALA A 511 -19.51 21.69 -11.64
CA ALA A 511 -19.86 21.94 -10.24
C ALA A 511 -20.99 21.04 -9.72
N ARG A 512 -21.81 20.50 -10.62
CA ARG A 512 -22.88 19.54 -10.34
C ARG A 512 -22.37 18.10 -10.29
N SER A 513 -21.07 17.89 -10.50
CA SER A 513 -20.46 16.56 -10.42
C SER A 513 -20.68 15.93 -9.04
N LYS A 514 -21.06 14.66 -9.05
CA LYS A 514 -21.26 13.90 -7.81
C LYS A 514 -19.96 13.71 -7.04
N LEU A 515 -18.82 13.67 -7.74
CA LEU A 515 -17.49 13.69 -7.12
C LEU A 515 -17.29 14.94 -6.26
N ILE A 516 -17.56 16.13 -6.79
CA ILE A 516 -17.40 17.39 -6.07
C ILE A 516 -18.36 17.46 -4.88
N ALA A 517 -19.61 17.05 -5.06
CA ALA A 517 -20.59 17.00 -3.98
C ALA A 517 -20.13 16.07 -2.83
N LEU A 518 -19.59 14.89 -3.16
CA LEU A 518 -19.06 13.94 -2.18
C LEU A 518 -17.83 14.49 -1.46
N VAL A 519 -16.89 15.09 -2.19
CA VAL A 519 -15.68 15.70 -1.62
C VAL A 519 -16.04 16.84 -0.66
N ALA A 520 -17.00 17.69 -1.03
CA ALA A 520 -17.49 18.78 -0.19
C ALA A 520 -18.20 18.26 1.07
N VAL A 521 -19.05 17.22 0.97
CA VAL A 521 -19.75 16.63 2.13
C VAL A 521 -18.77 15.91 3.08
N LEU A 522 -17.74 15.26 2.54
CA LEU A 522 -16.76 14.55 3.35
C LEU A 522 -15.76 15.48 4.03
N GLY A 523 -15.51 16.67 3.46
CA GLY A 523 -14.61 17.68 4.02
C GLY A 523 -13.16 17.21 4.19
N ARG A 524 -12.73 16.22 3.39
CA ARG A 524 -11.39 15.62 3.47
C ARG A 524 -10.92 15.13 2.10
N PRO A 525 -9.61 14.89 1.91
CA PRO A 525 -9.07 14.28 0.70
C PRO A 525 -9.81 12.98 0.32
N VAL A 526 -10.22 12.86 -0.93
CA VAL A 526 -10.87 11.66 -1.48
C VAL A 526 -10.00 11.03 -2.56
N GLU A 527 -9.58 9.79 -2.30
CA GLU A 527 -8.80 8.98 -3.23
C GLU A 527 -9.74 8.30 -4.23
N THR A 528 -9.52 8.57 -5.51
CA THR A 528 -10.41 8.16 -6.60
C THR A 528 -10.07 6.78 -7.15
N THR A 529 -8.82 6.33 -6.99
CA THR A 529 -8.35 4.99 -7.38
C THR A 529 -8.42 4.00 -6.21
N GLY A 530 -8.80 2.74 -6.48
CA GLY A 530 -8.74 1.64 -5.50
C GLY A 530 -9.86 1.55 -4.46
N THR A 531 -10.80 2.50 -4.42
CA THR A 531 -11.94 2.49 -3.48
C THR A 531 -13.23 1.95 -4.11
N ASP A 532 -13.50 0.66 -3.87
CA ASP A 532 -14.73 -0.06 -4.29
C ASP A 532 -16.05 0.64 -3.87
N TRP A 533 -15.99 1.56 -2.91
CA TRP A 533 -17.15 2.32 -2.46
C TRP A 533 -17.42 3.56 -3.32
N LEU A 534 -16.38 4.27 -3.78
CA LEU A 534 -16.54 5.50 -4.58
C LEU A 534 -17.02 5.16 -5.99
N ALA A 535 -16.45 4.11 -6.59
CA ALA A 535 -16.90 3.58 -7.89
C ALA A 535 -18.37 3.09 -7.87
N ARG A 536 -18.94 2.76 -6.70
CA ARG A 536 -20.37 2.45 -6.58
C ARG A 536 -21.26 3.68 -6.48
N GLN A 537 -20.69 4.82 -6.12
CA GLN A 537 -21.44 6.06 -5.93
C GLN A 537 -21.41 6.93 -7.19
N LEU A 538 -20.31 6.94 -7.95
CA LEU A 538 -20.16 7.80 -9.12
C LEU A 538 -20.86 7.22 -10.37
N PRO A 539 -21.51 8.04 -11.22
CA PRO A 539 -22.00 7.63 -12.53
C PRO A 539 -20.86 7.12 -13.44
N PRO A 540 -21.13 6.22 -14.41
CA PRO A 540 -20.10 5.67 -15.30
C PRO A 540 -19.31 6.76 -16.05
N ALA A 541 -19.97 7.81 -16.53
CA ALA A 541 -19.34 8.93 -17.23
C ALA A 541 -18.31 9.67 -16.36
N GLU A 542 -18.58 9.83 -15.06
CA GLU A 542 -17.61 10.46 -14.14
C GLU A 542 -16.44 9.53 -13.83
N GLN A 543 -16.67 8.21 -13.80
CA GLN A 543 -15.59 7.24 -13.63
C GLN A 543 -14.63 7.24 -14.82
N ASP A 544 -15.17 7.34 -16.03
CA ASP A 544 -14.38 7.45 -17.26
C ASP A 544 -13.61 8.76 -17.29
N PHE A 545 -14.26 9.89 -16.93
CA PHE A 545 -13.60 11.18 -16.79
C PHE A 545 -12.40 11.14 -15.83
N ILE A 546 -12.58 10.61 -14.61
CA ILE A 546 -11.51 10.50 -13.62
C ILE A 546 -10.34 9.67 -14.15
N ARG A 547 -10.65 8.57 -14.84
CA ARG A 547 -9.67 7.64 -15.42
C ARG A 547 -8.87 8.30 -16.53
N ASP A 548 -9.55 9.01 -17.44
CA ASP A 548 -8.95 9.67 -18.59
C ASP A 548 -8.13 10.89 -18.18
N ALA A 549 -8.63 11.68 -17.23
CA ALA A 549 -7.93 12.79 -16.61
C ALA A 549 -6.81 12.35 -15.64
N ARG A 550 -6.69 11.04 -15.36
CA ARG A 550 -5.70 10.43 -14.45
C ARG A 550 -5.68 11.06 -13.06
N ILE A 551 -6.85 11.43 -12.55
CA ILE A 551 -7.02 12.01 -11.23
C ILE A 551 -6.97 10.87 -10.20
N GLU A 552 -6.07 10.95 -9.22
CA GLU A 552 -5.98 10.01 -8.10
C GLU A 552 -6.43 10.61 -6.76
N MET A 553 -6.26 11.92 -6.59
CA MET A 553 -6.54 12.60 -5.34
C MET A 553 -7.27 13.91 -5.58
N VAL A 554 -8.36 14.10 -4.83
CA VAL A 554 -9.14 15.34 -4.82
C VAL A 554 -9.23 15.86 -3.39
N VAL A 555 -8.77 17.09 -3.16
CA VAL A 555 -8.69 17.73 -1.85
C VAL A 555 -9.59 18.96 -1.85
N PRO A 556 -10.62 19.02 -0.99
CA PRO A 556 -11.47 20.21 -0.88
C PRO A 556 -10.68 21.35 -0.24
N ILE A 557 -10.92 22.57 -0.72
CA ILE A 557 -10.49 23.79 -0.05
C ILE A 557 -11.76 24.51 0.40
N SER A 558 -11.98 24.52 1.72
CA SER A 558 -13.17 25.10 2.32
C SER A 558 -13.07 26.63 2.32
N ALA A 559 -13.82 27.29 1.43
CA ALA A 559 -13.97 28.74 1.42
C ALA A 559 -15.44 29.12 1.71
N PRO A 560 -15.72 30.34 2.21
CA PRO A 560 -17.08 30.84 2.40
C PRO A 560 -17.85 30.83 1.06
N PRO A 561 -19.12 30.41 1.02
CA PRO A 561 -19.88 30.25 -0.23
C PRO A 561 -19.92 31.50 -1.12
N ALA A 562 -19.85 32.68 -0.51
CA ALA A 562 -19.88 33.98 -1.19
C ALA A 562 -18.63 34.27 -2.04
N LEU A 563 -17.50 33.60 -1.77
CA LEU A 563 -16.22 33.83 -2.44
C LEU A 563 -15.91 32.76 -3.51
N GLY A 564 -16.78 31.77 -3.69
CA GLY A 564 -16.57 30.64 -4.59
C GLY A 564 -16.07 29.39 -3.86
N ALA A 565 -15.57 28.42 -4.63
CA ALA A 565 -15.04 27.16 -4.12
C ALA A 565 -13.77 26.75 -4.86
N ALA A 566 -12.80 26.18 -4.15
CA ALA A 566 -11.57 25.69 -4.74
C ALA A 566 -11.35 24.20 -4.42
N VAL A 567 -10.67 23.52 -5.32
CA VAL A 567 -10.31 22.11 -5.17
C VAL A 567 -8.89 21.91 -5.68
N LEU A 568 -8.08 21.22 -4.91
CA LEU A 568 -6.75 20.78 -5.32
C LEU A 568 -6.84 19.34 -5.84
N VAL A 569 -6.35 19.11 -7.04
CA VAL A 569 -6.41 17.83 -7.75
C VAL A 569 -5.00 17.36 -8.03
N LEU A 570 -4.69 16.11 -7.68
CA LEU A 570 -3.40 15.50 -7.97
C LEU A 570 -3.57 14.21 -8.78
N GLY A 571 -2.65 14.03 -9.73
CA GLY A 571 -2.51 12.78 -10.46
C GLY A 571 -1.75 11.72 -9.68
N ALA A 572 -1.52 10.57 -10.31
CA ALA A 572 -0.77 9.49 -9.68
C ALA A 572 0.66 9.88 -9.31
N LYS A 573 1.20 9.33 -8.22
CA LYS A 573 2.64 9.46 -7.96
C LYS A 573 3.43 8.79 -9.08
N ARG A 574 4.55 9.37 -9.47
CA ARG A 574 5.48 8.76 -10.45
C ARG A 574 6.09 7.46 -9.94
N SER A 575 6.07 7.23 -8.62
CA SER A 575 6.43 5.94 -8.01
C SER A 575 5.35 4.87 -8.13
N GLU A 576 4.16 5.21 -8.64
CA GLU A 576 2.95 4.37 -8.63
C GLU A 576 2.47 3.97 -7.21
N GLU A 577 2.93 4.70 -6.18
CA GLU A 577 2.53 4.53 -4.78
C GLU A 577 1.30 5.39 -4.45
N PRO A 578 0.33 4.91 -3.64
CA PRO A 578 -0.80 5.71 -3.18
C PRO A 578 -0.36 6.87 -2.26
N TYR A 579 -1.26 7.83 -2.08
CA TYR A 579 -1.04 8.93 -1.13
C TYR A 579 -1.16 8.44 0.31
N THR A 580 -0.12 8.65 1.12
CA THR A 580 -0.08 8.18 2.51
C THR A 580 -0.94 9.07 3.43
N GLN A 581 -1.22 8.62 4.66
CA GLN A 581 -1.91 9.46 5.64
C GLN A 581 -1.13 10.74 5.97
N ASP A 582 0.20 10.65 6.08
CA ASP A 582 1.07 11.81 6.31
C ASP A 582 0.97 12.80 5.12
N ASP A 583 0.86 12.31 3.88
CA ASP A 583 0.64 13.16 2.69
C ASP A 583 -0.75 13.82 2.72
N GLN A 584 -1.79 13.08 3.14
CA GLN A 584 -3.14 13.62 3.24
C GLN A 584 -3.23 14.71 4.32
N ASP A 585 -2.60 14.51 5.48
CA ASP A 585 -2.53 15.50 6.55
C ASP A 585 -1.78 16.76 6.09
N LEU A 586 -0.69 16.59 5.34
CA LEU A 586 0.04 17.68 4.70
C LEU A 586 -0.85 18.45 3.70
N LEU A 587 -1.56 17.73 2.84
CA LEU A 587 -2.47 18.33 1.85
C LEU A 587 -3.63 19.08 2.52
N ILE A 588 -4.17 18.56 3.62
CA ILE A 588 -5.20 19.26 4.42
C ILE A 588 -4.62 20.57 4.97
N ALA A 589 -3.45 20.52 5.60
CA ALA A 589 -2.83 21.74 6.15
C ALA A 589 -2.54 22.80 5.08
N ILE A 590 -2.14 22.38 3.88
CA ILE A 590 -1.94 23.29 2.74
C ILE A 590 -3.28 23.82 2.22
N ALA A 591 -4.31 22.99 2.11
CA ALA A 591 -5.66 23.39 1.70
C ALA A 591 -6.25 24.42 2.67
N ASP A 592 -6.13 24.21 3.98
CA ASP A 592 -6.56 25.16 5.01
C ASP A 592 -5.79 26.49 4.91
N SER A 593 -4.49 26.43 4.63
CA SER A 593 -3.67 27.62 4.46
C SER A 593 -4.02 28.40 3.19
N LEU A 594 -4.41 27.70 2.11
CA LEU A 594 -4.91 28.31 0.86
C LEU A 594 -6.30 28.92 1.06
N ALA A 595 -7.18 28.27 1.84
CA ALA A 595 -8.50 28.81 2.18
C ALA A 595 -8.38 30.19 2.84
N LEU A 596 -7.43 30.37 3.76
CA LEU A 596 -7.16 31.67 4.40
C LEU A 596 -6.78 32.78 3.41
N VAL A 597 -6.14 32.44 2.28
CA VAL A 597 -5.79 33.41 1.23
C VAL A 597 -6.99 33.73 0.34
N ILE A 598 -7.88 32.77 0.12
CA ILE A 598 -9.17 33.01 -0.56
C ILE A 598 -10.06 33.93 0.27
N GLU A 599 -10.04 33.78 1.61
CA GLU A 599 -10.82 34.59 2.54
C GLU A 599 -10.30 36.02 2.74
N ARG A 600 -9.03 36.29 2.41
CA ARG A 600 -8.54 37.67 2.46
C ARG A 600 -9.32 38.48 1.42
N PRO A 601 -10.04 39.54 1.82
CA PRO A 601 -10.52 40.50 0.83
C PRO A 601 -9.27 40.93 0.06
N SER A 602 -9.30 40.78 -1.26
CA SER A 602 -8.30 41.37 -2.12
C SER A 602 -8.25 42.84 -1.74
N ILE A 603 -7.26 43.22 -0.91
CA ILE A 603 -6.88 44.62 -0.75
C ILE A 603 -6.60 45.02 -2.18
N GLY A 604 -7.48 45.86 -2.73
CA GLY A 604 -7.55 46.15 -4.14
C GLY A 604 -6.19 46.60 -4.64
N ILE A 605 -5.41 45.64 -5.13
CA ILE A 605 -4.32 45.88 -6.04
C ILE A 605 -4.97 45.59 -7.38
N PRO A 606 -5.36 46.64 -8.10
CA PRO A 606 -6.01 46.52 -9.39
C PRO A 606 -5.22 45.53 -10.25
N ALA A 607 -5.92 44.54 -10.83
CA ALA A 607 -5.34 43.58 -11.74
C ALA A 607 -4.41 44.33 -12.72
N ALA A 608 -3.19 43.83 -12.90
CA ALA A 608 -2.20 44.48 -13.77
C ALA A 608 -2.85 44.84 -15.11
N GLY A 609 -3.02 46.14 -15.36
CA GLY A 609 -3.81 46.64 -16.50
C GLY A 609 -5.30 46.88 -16.22
N SER A 610 -5.65 47.48 -15.09
CA SER A 610 -6.97 48.09 -14.84
C SER A 610 -6.83 49.60 -14.57
N PHE A 611 -7.91 50.35 -14.69
CA PHE A 611 -7.98 51.78 -14.35
C PHE A 611 -9.25 52.08 -13.55
N GLU A 612 -9.36 53.27 -12.98
CA GLU A 612 -10.53 53.70 -12.22
C GLU A 612 -11.29 54.80 -12.97
N GLU A 613 -12.61 54.72 -13.03
CA GLU A 613 -13.47 55.70 -13.68
C GLU A 613 -14.39 56.37 -12.67
N CYS A 614 -14.54 57.69 -12.76
CA CYS A 614 -15.59 58.38 -12.00
C CYS A 614 -16.96 58.14 -12.65
N PRO A 615 -17.95 57.56 -11.93
CA PRO A 615 -19.27 57.32 -12.52
C PRO A 615 -20.03 58.61 -12.87
N ALA A 616 -19.70 59.74 -12.21
CA ALA A 616 -20.35 61.03 -12.39
C ALA A 616 -19.76 61.83 -13.57
N CYS A 617 -18.45 62.11 -13.56
CA CYS A 617 -17.80 62.94 -14.59
C CYS A 617 -17.14 62.14 -15.72
N GLY A 618 -17.02 60.81 -15.57
CA GLY A 618 -16.41 59.92 -16.57
C GLY A 618 -14.89 59.99 -16.67
N THR A 619 -14.20 60.80 -15.87
CA THR A 619 -12.74 60.92 -15.89
C THR A 619 -12.07 59.61 -15.47
N CYS A 620 -11.05 59.19 -16.22
CA CYS A 620 -10.26 58.00 -15.97
C CYS A 620 -9.03 58.36 -15.11
N TYR A 621 -8.77 57.56 -14.09
CA TYR A 621 -7.70 57.71 -13.12
C TYR A 621 -6.81 56.47 -13.09
N PRO A 622 -5.53 56.63 -12.71
CA PRO A 622 -4.70 55.49 -12.35
C PRO A 622 -5.38 54.67 -11.27
N ALA A 623 -5.23 53.35 -11.34
CA ALA A 623 -5.87 52.47 -10.40
C ALA A 623 -5.27 52.63 -8.99
N GLY A 624 -6.11 52.61 -7.96
CA GLY A 624 -5.75 52.94 -6.57
C GLY A 624 -5.98 54.41 -6.16
N THR A 625 -6.65 55.22 -6.99
CA THR A 625 -6.98 56.62 -6.67
C THR A 625 -8.17 56.72 -5.70
N ALA A 626 -9.09 55.75 -5.75
CA ALA A 626 -10.27 55.55 -4.90
C ALA A 626 -11.35 56.66 -4.96
N HIS A 627 -10.98 57.94 -5.05
CA HIS A 627 -11.89 59.08 -5.07
C HIS A 627 -11.60 60.04 -6.21
N CYS A 628 -12.66 60.57 -6.82
CA CYS A 628 -12.57 61.55 -7.89
C CYS A 628 -12.04 62.90 -7.39
N ALA A 629 -11.03 63.46 -8.06
CA ALA A 629 -10.45 64.75 -7.69
C ALA A 629 -11.42 65.94 -7.91
N SER A 630 -12.36 65.83 -8.85
CA SER A 630 -13.31 66.90 -9.16
C SER A 630 -14.61 66.83 -8.35
N GLU A 631 -15.13 65.62 -8.12
CA GLU A 631 -16.47 65.40 -7.53
C GLU A 631 -16.44 64.74 -6.14
N GLY A 632 -15.28 64.24 -5.68
CA GLY A 632 -15.16 63.48 -4.42
C GLY A 632 -15.87 62.12 -4.40
N THR A 633 -16.48 61.71 -5.51
CA THR A 633 -17.20 60.43 -5.65
C THR A 633 -16.26 59.23 -5.64
N GLN A 634 -16.73 58.10 -5.13
CA GLN A 634 -15.99 56.84 -5.18
C GLN A 634 -15.82 56.38 -6.63
N LEU A 635 -14.60 56.04 -7.00
CA LEU A 635 -14.27 55.59 -8.35
C LEU A 635 -14.65 54.12 -8.56
N THR A 636 -15.02 53.76 -9.79
CA THR A 636 -15.34 52.40 -10.20
C THR A 636 -14.16 51.80 -10.95
N THR A 637 -13.69 50.62 -10.53
CA THR A 637 -12.60 49.93 -11.24
C THR A 637 -13.11 49.34 -12.57
N ILE A 638 -12.41 49.68 -13.66
CA ILE A 638 -12.62 49.12 -15.00
C ILE A 638 -11.49 48.13 -15.28
N ALA A 639 -11.87 46.87 -15.54
CA ALA A 639 -10.96 45.78 -15.89
C ALA A 639 -10.46 45.91 -17.34
N ALA A 640 -9.72 46.97 -17.66
CA ALA A 640 -9.07 47.16 -18.96
C ALA A 640 -7.80 48.01 -18.79
N PRO A 641 -6.77 47.83 -19.64
CA PRO A 641 -5.52 48.56 -19.45
C PRO A 641 -5.73 50.06 -19.68
N PRO A 642 -5.13 50.94 -18.84
CA PRO A 642 -5.25 52.40 -19.00
C PRO A 642 -4.64 52.90 -20.32
N VAL A 643 -3.74 52.10 -20.92
CA VAL A 643 -3.13 52.36 -22.22
C VAL A 643 -3.32 51.12 -23.10
N LEU A 644 -4.14 51.23 -24.15
CA LEU A 644 -4.37 50.14 -25.09
C LEU A 644 -3.23 50.06 -26.10
N ALA A 645 -2.77 48.83 -26.39
CA ALA A 645 -1.64 48.54 -27.27
C ALA A 645 -0.37 49.38 -27.01
N GLY A 646 -0.19 49.86 -25.78
CA GLY A 646 0.94 50.75 -25.42
C GLY A 646 0.91 52.13 -26.10
N ARG A 647 -0.20 52.52 -26.75
CA ARG A 647 -0.31 53.73 -27.57
C ARG A 647 -1.50 54.62 -27.24
N TYR A 648 -2.67 54.04 -26.97
CA TYR A 648 -3.90 54.82 -26.77
C TYR A 648 -4.22 54.93 -25.28
N ARG A 649 -3.88 56.07 -24.67
CA ARG A 649 -4.12 56.31 -23.24
C ARG A 649 -5.54 56.83 -23.01
N LEU A 650 -6.37 56.07 -22.31
CA LEU A 650 -7.76 56.44 -21.99
C LEU A 650 -7.79 57.60 -20.99
N GLN A 651 -8.64 58.61 -21.24
CA GLN A 651 -8.70 59.83 -20.44
C GLN A 651 -10.08 60.08 -19.82
N ARG A 652 -11.14 59.95 -20.61
CA ARG A 652 -12.50 60.27 -20.16
C ARG A 652 -13.56 59.51 -20.94
N ARG A 653 -14.57 58.96 -20.26
CA ARG A 653 -15.74 58.35 -20.89
C ARG A 653 -16.56 59.42 -21.64
N LEU A 654 -16.86 59.14 -22.91
CA LEU A 654 -17.71 59.97 -23.77
C LEU A 654 -19.15 59.44 -23.82
N GLY A 655 -19.33 58.12 -23.74
CA GLY A 655 -20.66 57.51 -23.77
C GLY A 655 -20.60 56.00 -23.60
N THR A 656 -21.74 55.41 -23.24
CA THR A 656 -21.90 53.96 -23.10
C THR A 656 -23.02 53.48 -24.03
N GLY A 657 -22.78 52.38 -24.73
CA GLY A 657 -23.77 51.75 -25.62
C GLY A 657 -23.83 50.24 -25.42
N GLY A 658 -24.75 49.58 -26.13
CA GLY A 658 -25.00 48.13 -25.94
C GLY A 658 -23.78 47.23 -26.18
N MET A 659 -22.89 47.64 -27.09
CA MET A 659 -21.71 46.85 -27.49
C MET A 659 -20.41 47.26 -26.78
N GLY A 660 -20.42 48.33 -25.98
CA GLY A 660 -19.19 48.87 -25.41
C GLY A 660 -19.27 50.31 -24.93
N THR A 661 -18.16 50.78 -24.39
CA THR A 661 -17.99 52.13 -23.85
C THR A 661 -17.01 52.91 -24.71
N VAL A 662 -17.33 54.16 -25.02
CA VAL A 662 -16.48 55.05 -25.82
C VAL A 662 -15.76 56.02 -24.88
N TYR A 663 -14.45 56.14 -25.05
CA TYR A 663 -13.57 57.01 -24.28
C TYR A 663 -12.85 57.98 -25.21
N ALA A 664 -12.61 59.21 -24.75
CA ALA A 664 -11.56 60.05 -25.28
C ALA A 664 -10.22 59.47 -24.84
N ALA A 665 -9.29 59.36 -25.79
CA ALA A 665 -7.97 58.84 -25.54
C ALA A 665 -6.91 59.70 -26.25
N SER A 666 -5.73 59.77 -25.68
CA SER A 666 -4.55 60.35 -26.33
C SER A 666 -3.82 59.25 -27.08
N ASP A 667 -3.66 59.42 -28.40
CA ASP A 667 -2.73 58.64 -29.22
C ASP A 667 -1.32 59.17 -28.98
N THR A 668 -0.53 58.45 -28.17
CA THR A 668 0.80 58.91 -27.75
C THR A 668 1.84 58.84 -28.87
N ALA A 669 1.55 58.17 -29.99
CA ALA A 669 2.47 58.09 -31.11
C ALA A 669 2.28 59.24 -32.11
N LEU A 670 1.06 59.75 -32.25
CA LEU A 670 0.71 60.83 -33.17
C LEU A 670 0.33 62.14 -32.46
N GLU A 671 0.42 62.18 -31.12
CA GLU A 671 0.12 63.34 -30.27
C GLU A 671 -1.25 63.98 -30.55
N ARG A 672 -2.28 63.16 -30.83
CA ARG A 672 -3.65 63.62 -31.10
C ARG A 672 -4.67 62.96 -30.18
N VAL A 673 -5.83 63.59 -30.04
CA VAL A 673 -6.97 63.02 -29.31
C VAL A 673 -7.83 62.20 -30.28
N VAL A 674 -8.23 61.01 -29.86
CA VAL A 674 -9.05 60.06 -30.61
C VAL A 674 -10.20 59.54 -29.76
N ALA A 675 -11.26 59.07 -30.39
CA ALA A 675 -12.34 58.35 -29.71
C ALA A 675 -12.07 56.84 -29.77
N VAL A 676 -12.00 56.18 -28.63
CA VAL A 676 -11.73 54.74 -28.50
C VAL A 676 -12.96 54.04 -27.96
N LYS A 677 -13.57 53.17 -28.77
CA LYS A 677 -14.65 52.29 -28.33
C LYS A 677 -14.08 50.99 -27.82
N LEU A 678 -14.18 50.77 -26.52
CA LEU A 678 -13.82 49.52 -25.85
C LEU A 678 -15.03 48.56 -25.87
N ILE A 679 -14.86 47.39 -26.46
CA ILE A 679 -15.92 46.38 -26.58
C ILE A 679 -16.03 45.59 -25.28
N ARG A 680 -17.25 45.25 -24.87
CA ARG A 680 -17.48 44.45 -23.66
C ARG A 680 -16.89 43.05 -23.80
N GLU A 681 -16.31 42.53 -22.71
CA GLU A 681 -15.64 41.22 -22.69
C GLU A 681 -16.55 40.04 -23.06
N ASP A 682 -17.83 40.09 -22.67
CA ASP A 682 -18.84 39.05 -22.95
C ASP A 682 -19.11 38.89 -24.44
N LEU A 683 -18.80 39.90 -25.26
CA LEU A 683 -18.90 39.86 -26.72
C LEU A 683 -17.61 39.37 -27.40
N VAL A 684 -16.50 39.22 -26.67
CA VAL A 684 -15.19 38.83 -27.22
C VAL A 684 -14.84 37.36 -26.92
N GLY A 685 -15.41 36.76 -25.87
CA GLY A 685 -15.05 35.42 -25.37
C GLY A 685 -15.40 34.22 -26.28
N GLN A 686 -16.03 34.41 -27.43
CA GLN A 686 -16.30 33.35 -28.42
C GLN A 686 -15.33 33.48 -29.62
N PRO A 687 -14.70 32.40 -30.10
CA PRO A 687 -13.75 32.44 -31.23
C PRO A 687 -14.34 33.15 -32.47
N ASP A 688 -15.61 32.86 -32.78
CA ASP A 688 -16.32 33.42 -33.93
C ASP A 688 -16.64 34.92 -33.79
N ALA A 689 -16.62 35.47 -32.58
CA ALA A 689 -16.96 36.87 -32.32
C ALA A 689 -15.77 37.81 -32.57
N ALA A 690 -14.55 37.37 -32.22
CA ALA A 690 -13.32 38.12 -32.51
C ALA A 690 -13.05 38.24 -34.02
N GLU A 691 -13.26 37.16 -34.79
CA GLU A 691 -13.14 37.20 -36.25
C GLU A 691 -14.20 38.10 -36.90
N ARG A 692 -15.44 38.07 -36.42
CA ARG A 692 -16.51 38.97 -36.86
C ARG A 692 -16.16 40.43 -36.59
N PHE A 693 -15.68 40.75 -35.39
CA PHE A 693 -15.24 42.10 -35.02
C PHE A 693 -14.12 42.59 -35.94
N GLN A 694 -13.09 41.78 -36.17
CA GLN A 694 -11.98 42.16 -37.06
C GLN A 694 -12.45 42.40 -38.50
N ARG A 695 -13.39 41.58 -39.00
CA ARG A 695 -13.95 41.76 -40.35
C ARG A 695 -14.76 43.05 -40.45
N GLU A 696 -15.64 43.31 -39.49
CA GLU A 696 -16.45 44.54 -39.44
C GLU A 696 -15.58 45.79 -39.30
N ALA A 697 -14.56 45.74 -38.43
CA ALA A 697 -13.62 46.84 -38.25
C ALA A 697 -12.81 47.14 -39.52
N ARG A 698 -12.37 46.12 -40.26
CA ARG A 698 -11.71 46.30 -41.56
C ARG A 698 -12.64 46.94 -42.60
N THR A 699 -13.89 46.50 -42.67
CA THR A 699 -14.88 47.10 -43.57
C THR A 699 -15.13 48.56 -43.21
N ALA A 700 -15.31 48.87 -41.92
CA ALA A 700 -15.50 50.25 -41.47
C ALA A 700 -14.27 51.15 -41.75
N ALA A 701 -13.05 50.62 -41.56
CA ALA A 701 -11.81 51.35 -41.87
C ALA A 701 -11.59 51.61 -43.36
N SER A 702 -12.22 50.83 -44.25
CA SER A 702 -12.12 51.02 -45.70
C SER A 702 -13.03 52.12 -46.25
N PHE A 703 -13.96 52.64 -45.43
CA PHE A 703 -14.95 53.62 -45.84
C PHE A 703 -14.59 55.02 -45.32
N ALA A 704 -14.36 55.97 -46.23
CA ALA A 704 -14.07 57.36 -45.91
C ALA A 704 -15.12 58.28 -46.55
N HIS A 705 -15.88 59.01 -45.72
CA HIS A 705 -16.92 59.94 -46.19
C HIS A 705 -17.08 61.09 -45.18
N PRO A 706 -17.31 62.35 -45.61
CA PRO A 706 -17.45 63.50 -44.70
C PRO A 706 -18.56 63.40 -43.64
N HIS A 707 -19.52 62.50 -43.82
CA HIS A 707 -20.65 62.27 -42.91
C HIS A 707 -20.60 60.93 -42.17
N VAL A 708 -19.50 60.17 -42.27
CA VAL A 708 -19.32 58.89 -41.57
C VAL A 708 -18.04 58.93 -40.77
N VAL A 709 -18.12 58.49 -39.51
CA VAL A 709 -16.98 58.47 -38.61
C VAL A 709 -15.85 57.63 -39.18
N THR A 710 -14.67 58.23 -39.28
CA THR A 710 -13.47 57.59 -39.78
C THR A 710 -12.87 56.69 -38.71
N VAL A 711 -12.69 55.41 -39.04
CA VAL A 711 -11.95 54.47 -38.20
C VAL A 711 -10.45 54.59 -38.52
N HIS A 712 -9.65 54.88 -37.50
CA HIS A 712 -8.20 55.02 -37.61
C HIS A 712 -7.44 53.72 -37.36
N ASP A 713 -7.91 52.88 -36.44
CA ASP A 713 -7.22 51.66 -36.01
C ASP A 713 -8.18 50.71 -35.27
N PHE A 714 -7.81 49.44 -35.12
CA PHE A 714 -8.52 48.48 -34.28
C PHE A 714 -7.55 47.42 -33.77
N GLY A 715 -7.87 46.79 -32.65
CA GLY A 715 -7.02 45.72 -32.13
C GLY A 715 -7.66 44.93 -31.00
N VAL A 716 -6.92 43.90 -30.56
CA VAL A 716 -7.27 43.10 -29.39
C VAL A 716 -6.05 43.06 -28.48
N THR A 717 -6.18 43.59 -27.26
CA THR A 717 -5.09 43.60 -26.27
C THR A 717 -5.18 42.33 -25.41
N ALA A 718 -4.05 41.63 -25.25
CA ALA A 718 -3.89 40.43 -24.42
C ALA A 718 -4.96 39.32 -24.67
N GLY A 719 -5.56 39.28 -25.86
CA GLY A 719 -6.61 38.34 -26.23
C GLY A 719 -7.96 38.54 -25.51
N ARG A 720 -8.12 39.61 -24.72
CA ARG A 720 -9.32 39.82 -23.88
C ARG A 720 -10.12 41.08 -24.20
N HIS A 721 -9.47 42.17 -24.60
CA HIS A 721 -10.15 43.45 -24.84
C HIS A 721 -10.03 43.87 -26.29
N ALA A 722 -11.15 43.87 -27.02
CA ALA A 722 -11.23 44.41 -28.37
C ALA A 722 -11.52 45.92 -28.31
N TYR A 723 -10.87 46.69 -29.18
CA TYR A 723 -11.06 48.14 -29.25
C TYR A 723 -11.07 48.64 -30.70
N LEU A 724 -11.80 49.73 -30.93
CA LEU A 724 -11.90 50.46 -32.20
C LEU A 724 -11.52 51.92 -31.96
N VAL A 725 -10.55 52.42 -32.72
CA VAL A 725 -10.06 53.81 -32.66
C VAL A 725 -10.67 54.59 -33.81
N MET A 726 -11.28 55.73 -33.49
CA MET A 726 -12.05 56.56 -34.40
C MET A 726 -11.63 58.01 -34.28
N GLU A 727 -12.00 58.83 -35.26
CA GLU A 727 -11.84 60.27 -35.15
C GLU A 727 -12.61 60.82 -33.93
N MET A 728 -12.03 61.85 -33.29
CA MET A 728 -12.68 62.56 -32.20
C MET A 728 -13.56 63.67 -32.79
N LEU A 729 -14.88 63.53 -32.69
CA LEU A 729 -15.83 64.54 -33.14
C LEU A 729 -16.13 65.52 -32.01
N GLU A 730 -16.09 66.81 -32.32
CA GLU A 730 -16.50 67.88 -31.41
C GLU A 730 -17.94 68.31 -31.74
N GLY A 731 -18.82 68.25 -30.74
CA GLY A 731 -20.23 68.62 -30.89
C GLY A 731 -21.15 67.86 -29.95
N ALA A 732 -22.44 68.10 -30.09
CA ALA A 732 -23.49 67.39 -29.38
C ALA A 732 -24.11 66.30 -30.27
N THR A 733 -24.54 65.18 -29.68
CA THR A 733 -25.31 64.20 -30.44
C THR A 733 -26.71 64.74 -30.73
N LEU A 734 -27.37 64.21 -31.75
CA LEU A 734 -28.78 64.54 -32.01
C LEU A 734 -29.66 64.22 -30.79
N ARG A 735 -29.32 63.17 -30.03
CA ARG A 735 -29.99 62.82 -28.76
C ARG A 735 -29.86 63.94 -27.74
N ASP A 736 -28.66 64.48 -27.53
CA ASP A 736 -28.43 65.57 -26.57
C ASP A 736 -29.24 66.81 -27.00
N THR A 737 -29.19 67.15 -28.28
CA THR A 737 -29.97 68.27 -28.86
C THR A 737 -31.48 68.08 -28.67
N MET A 738 -31.98 66.85 -28.80
CA MET A 738 -33.40 66.53 -28.61
C MET A 738 -33.82 66.54 -27.14
N GLN A 739 -32.89 66.33 -26.19
CA GLN A 739 -33.17 66.32 -24.75
C GLN A 739 -33.32 67.71 -24.14
N GLU A 740 -32.88 68.77 -24.83
CA GLU A 740 -32.97 70.18 -24.39
C GLU A 740 -34.40 70.77 -24.38
N ARG A 741 -35.45 69.92 -24.53
CA ARG A 741 -36.88 70.25 -24.37
C ARG A 741 -37.46 71.30 -25.33
N GLN A 742 -36.77 71.65 -26.42
CA GLN A 742 -37.35 72.42 -27.51
C GLN A 742 -37.44 71.58 -28.79
N PRO A 743 -38.60 71.55 -29.47
CA PRO A 743 -38.70 70.92 -30.78
C PRO A 743 -37.73 71.56 -31.78
N MET A 744 -36.95 70.73 -32.47
CA MET A 744 -36.04 71.20 -33.52
C MET A 744 -36.83 71.85 -34.66
N SER A 745 -36.35 72.98 -35.19
CA SER A 745 -37.02 73.62 -36.33
C SER A 745 -36.99 72.69 -37.55
N PRO A 746 -38.05 72.67 -38.39
CA PRO A 746 -38.08 71.86 -39.61
C PRO A 746 -36.88 72.12 -40.53
N ALA A 747 -36.42 73.36 -40.62
CA ALA A 747 -35.24 73.73 -41.40
C ALA A 747 -33.97 73.03 -40.89
N ARG A 748 -33.76 73.01 -39.57
CA ARG A 748 -32.60 72.33 -38.96
C ARG A 748 -32.71 70.81 -39.08
N ALA A 749 -33.91 70.25 -38.97
CA ALA A 749 -34.13 68.81 -39.15
C ALA A 749 -33.82 68.37 -40.59
N ILE A 750 -34.27 69.14 -41.60
CA ILE A 750 -33.95 68.87 -43.02
C ILE A 750 -32.46 68.98 -43.29
N ASP A 751 -31.79 69.98 -42.71
CA ASP A 751 -30.33 70.16 -42.82
C ASP A 751 -29.56 68.95 -42.29
N ILE A 752 -29.93 68.43 -41.12
CA ILE A 752 -29.35 67.21 -40.55
C ILE A 752 -29.67 65.98 -41.43
N LEU A 753 -30.92 65.83 -41.89
CA LEU A 753 -31.34 64.70 -42.73
C LEU A 753 -30.68 64.69 -44.12
N ARG A 754 -30.17 65.82 -44.63
CA ARG A 754 -29.39 65.82 -45.88
C ARG A 754 -27.99 65.23 -45.69
N GLY A 755 -27.46 65.28 -44.46
CA GLY A 755 -26.13 64.78 -44.13
C GLY A 755 -26.11 63.31 -43.67
N VAL A 756 -27.27 62.71 -43.35
CA VAL A 756 -27.43 61.30 -42.98
C VAL A 756 -27.92 60.51 -44.18
#